data_AF-A0A932N6M3-F1
#
_entry.id   AF-A0A932N6M3-F1
#
_cell.length_a   1.000
_cell.length_b   1.000
_cell.length_c   1.000
_cell.angle_alpha   90.00
_cell.angle_beta   90.00
_cell.angle_gamma   90.00
#
_symmetry.space_group_name_H-M   'P 1'
#
loop_
_entity.id
_entity.type
_entity.pdbx_description
1 polymer ?
#
loop_
_entity_poly.entity_id
_entity_poly.type
_entity_poly.pdbx_seq_one_letter_code
_entity_poly.pdbx_strand_id
1 'polypeptide(L)'
;MWNIVSFELRQRLKMPSTHIYFAMFFSLAMLWIAAAGGAFQGAVISFGDKVFINSPFAVSQTISVLGYLGVVIVAAVMGRAVQQDFEYRIQDFFFAAPINKRQYLLGRFFGAYLTLIYIFSSIGLGAWLATYLPAVEAERLGPNHLISYLLPYLFNTLPNLMIFGMIFFTLAALPRRMLPVYIASVVLLVGYLAALSFSNEPEYRNIAAWLDPFGSRAVSKLVEYWTIFDKNHLQIPLTSVYLANRVLWLSIALAIFGLGYWRFQFVSKIDGNQSSKTAAAPEKTVRNSVKVERYAPDFTQAKPIHLLWPMIRLNLRETIKNIYFAVIVLAGILFLLAMSMSMHRMFGTNTFPVTYAVIDMLSGGFSLIMLIITTFYAGELVWREREHGIAQMHDALPIPSWLYFLPKLFALIAVQGILLLMTIIFGIFLQMSKGYFHFELGQYLISIIIIDWPTYMLLAVLAMTLQVLLNQKYIAYFAMILYFIAYISRLLIGFEHPMILFGQIPPFVYSDMNGYGHYLATTVMYLVFWGGAAWVLVATSLMFWSRGTNDNWATRKQLARRSLTPALMGNLAAGGLIFCSAGAILFYNTNIANHYRSSFEQGELQASYERRYKRFANRPQPRITDVRFALDLQPEKRSAQLEGHYQLVNRSNQAIREIFIKVNEDLHIQKMPQIGYQEHAEISEERDRKKHGLAPKERKLGRDNPLGLANNYISNDADWISFDATVSTSPDQIALAPGYLAKEWQANGRRYFHYTMDRPILNFFAVQSARYEVKKDSWNGLPLEIYYQKGHEYNLGRMMDGMKASLSYYTKNFGPYQHKQVRIVEFPRYASFAQSFPNTIPFSESIGFIAKVDDKDPKDIDYPFYVTAHEVAHQWWAHQVIAGNTRGATVLSETLSQYSALMVMKQRYGEGKMRRFLSYELDRYLMGRALENRKELPLAQNEDQGYIHYRKGSLVMYALQDMIGEDKVNSALQEVIKKY
;
A
#
# COMPACT_ATOMS: atom_id res chain seq x y z
N MET A 1 -32.64 23.76 28.00
CA MET A 1 -31.68 23.31 26.96
C MET A 1 -30.27 23.81 27.25
N TRP A 2 -30.00 25.12 27.27
CA TRP A 2 -28.65 25.66 27.53
C TRP A 2 -28.02 25.20 28.85
N ASN A 3 -28.81 24.98 29.90
CA ASN A 3 -28.31 24.40 31.16
C ASN A 3 -27.79 22.96 31.00
N ILE A 4 -28.40 22.16 30.11
CA ILE A 4 -27.93 20.79 29.81
C ILE A 4 -26.64 20.85 28.99
N VAL A 5 -26.58 21.75 28.01
CA VAL A 5 -25.37 21.99 27.20
C VAL A 5 -24.20 22.41 28.09
N SER A 6 -24.41 23.40 28.97
CA SER A 6 -23.36 23.91 29.85
C SER A 6 -22.95 22.90 30.91
N PHE A 7 -23.89 22.09 31.42
CA PHE A 7 -23.59 20.99 32.33
C PHE A 7 -22.72 19.92 31.67
N GLU A 8 -23.13 19.40 30.50
CA GLU A 8 -22.36 18.39 29.75
C GLU A 8 -20.97 18.93 29.40
N LEU A 9 -20.88 20.16 28.89
CA LEU A 9 -19.61 20.77 28.51
C LEU A 9 -18.67 20.93 29.73
N ARG A 10 -19.18 21.43 30.87
CA ARG A 10 -18.38 21.54 32.11
C ARG A 10 -17.93 20.17 32.62
N GLN A 11 -18.80 19.17 32.54
CA GLN A 11 -18.46 17.80 32.96
C GLN A 11 -17.35 17.24 32.07
N ARG A 12 -17.48 17.36 30.74
CA ARG A 12 -16.49 16.86 29.77
C ARG A 12 -15.16 17.60 29.87
N LEU A 13 -15.16 18.91 30.06
CA LEU A 13 -13.93 19.69 30.25
C LEU A 13 -13.24 19.41 31.59
N LYS A 14 -13.91 18.80 32.56
CA LYS A 14 -13.27 18.32 33.79
C LYS A 14 -12.70 16.90 33.66
N MET A 15 -13.09 16.15 32.62
CA MET A 15 -12.59 14.79 32.41
C MET A 15 -11.16 14.81 31.86
N PRO A 16 -10.20 14.08 32.47
CA PRO A 16 -8.83 14.00 31.96
C PRO A 16 -8.75 13.51 30.51
N SER A 17 -9.67 12.61 30.10
CA SER A 17 -9.72 12.07 28.75
C SER A 17 -9.86 13.14 27.66
N THR A 18 -10.62 14.21 27.92
CA THR A 18 -10.85 15.30 26.94
C THR A 18 -9.55 16.05 26.65
N HIS A 19 -8.77 16.35 27.70
CA HIS A 19 -7.47 17.01 27.56
C HIS A 19 -6.41 16.07 27.00
N ILE A 20 -6.48 14.76 27.30
CA ILE A 20 -5.61 13.76 26.66
C ILE A 20 -5.88 13.72 25.16
N TYR A 21 -7.15 13.72 24.70
CA TYR A 21 -7.47 13.76 23.27
C TYR A 21 -7.01 15.07 22.61
N PHE A 22 -7.18 16.21 23.29
CA PHE A 22 -6.65 17.49 22.81
C PHE A 22 -5.12 17.45 22.66
N ALA A 23 -4.41 17.06 23.72
CA ALA A 23 -2.94 16.98 23.72
C ALA A 23 -2.44 15.97 22.68
N MET A 24 -3.14 14.86 22.50
CA MET A 24 -2.80 13.85 21.51
C MET A 24 -2.89 14.40 20.09
N PHE A 25 -4.01 15.01 19.68
CA PHE A 25 -4.13 15.59 18.33
C PHE A 25 -3.21 16.79 18.13
N PHE A 26 -3.01 17.58 19.17
CA PHE A 26 -2.02 18.66 19.19
C PHE A 26 -0.61 18.13 18.91
N SER A 27 -0.14 17.17 19.69
CA SER A 27 1.17 16.55 19.54
C SER A 27 1.31 15.80 18.22
N LEU A 28 0.26 15.11 17.77
CA LEU A 28 0.27 14.41 16.48
C LEU A 28 0.39 15.39 15.32
N ALA A 29 -0.35 16.50 15.34
CA ALA A 29 -0.22 17.56 14.34
C ALA A 29 1.16 18.23 14.40
N MET A 30 1.71 18.43 15.59
CA MET A 30 3.06 18.98 15.73
C MET A 30 4.12 18.03 15.17
N LEU A 31 4.07 16.75 15.53
CA LEU A 31 4.99 15.73 15.02
C LEU A 31 4.85 15.55 13.51
N TRP A 32 3.63 15.64 12.99
CA TRP A 32 3.36 15.55 11.55
C TRP A 32 4.03 16.69 10.77
N ILE A 33 3.84 17.95 11.22
CA ILE A 33 4.49 19.11 10.58
C ILE A 33 6.00 19.10 10.83
N ALA A 34 6.47 18.72 12.03
CA ALA A 34 7.90 18.60 12.31
C ALA A 34 8.58 17.56 11.41
N ALA A 35 7.96 16.39 11.23
CA ALA A 35 8.44 15.35 10.32
C ALA A 35 8.41 15.80 8.86
N ALA A 36 7.34 16.48 8.43
CA ALA A 36 7.28 17.09 7.09
C ALA A 36 8.33 18.20 6.89
N GLY A 37 8.66 18.91 7.96
CA GLY A 37 9.65 19.98 8.01
C GLY A 37 11.11 19.53 8.17
N GLY A 38 11.38 18.21 8.19
CA GLY A 38 12.75 17.68 8.24
C GLY A 38 13.33 17.42 9.65
N ALA A 39 12.53 17.53 10.71
CA ALA A 39 13.01 17.41 12.10
C ALA A 39 13.60 16.03 12.47
N PHE A 40 13.23 14.97 11.75
CA PHE A 40 13.69 13.60 12.01
C PHE A 40 14.53 13.08 10.84
N GLN A 41 15.75 12.61 11.12
CA GLN A 41 16.61 12.01 10.11
C GLN A 41 16.08 10.62 9.73
N GLY A 42 15.46 10.50 8.56
CA GLY A 42 14.74 9.29 8.11
C GLY A 42 13.24 9.55 7.90
N ALA A 43 12.70 10.49 8.70
CA ALA A 43 11.52 11.36 8.55
C ALA A 43 11.00 11.75 7.14
N VAL A 44 10.30 10.92 6.35
CA VAL A 44 9.76 11.37 5.05
C VAL A 44 8.24 11.52 5.04
N ILE A 45 7.72 12.66 5.52
CA ILE A 45 6.38 13.13 5.12
C ILE A 45 6.56 14.15 4.00
N SER A 46 5.96 13.90 2.84
CA SER A 46 6.03 14.80 1.68
C SER A 46 4.65 15.15 1.17
N PHE A 47 4.42 16.43 0.94
CA PHE A 47 3.26 16.96 0.20
C PHE A 47 3.64 17.33 -1.24
N GLY A 48 4.83 16.90 -1.67
CA GLY A 48 5.59 17.42 -2.82
C GLY A 48 6.81 18.20 -2.34
N ASP A 49 7.98 17.99 -2.94
CA ASP A 49 9.26 18.50 -2.40
C ASP A 49 9.35 20.02 -2.30
N LYS A 50 8.56 20.75 -3.09
CA LYS A 50 8.52 22.21 -3.08
C LYS A 50 7.17 22.79 -2.65
N VAL A 51 6.28 21.93 -2.17
CA VAL A 51 5.06 22.38 -1.52
C VAL A 51 5.42 22.79 -0.09
N PHE A 52 5.15 24.04 0.29
CA PHE A 52 5.39 24.50 1.65
C PHE A 52 4.51 23.71 2.62
N ILE A 53 5.09 23.32 3.75
CA ILE A 53 4.37 22.49 4.75
C ILE A 53 3.21 23.24 5.41
N ASN A 54 3.26 24.58 5.39
CA ASN A 54 2.20 25.48 5.84
C ASN A 54 1.38 26.11 4.69
N SER A 55 1.51 25.58 3.47
CA SER A 55 0.68 26.00 2.33
C SER A 55 -0.81 25.69 2.56
N PRO A 56 -1.74 26.40 1.88
CA PRO A 56 -3.17 26.08 1.96
C PRO A 56 -3.48 24.61 1.66
N PHE A 57 -2.80 24.03 0.66
CA PHE A 57 -2.95 22.61 0.33
C PHE A 57 -2.42 21.69 1.45
N ALA A 58 -1.17 21.87 1.91
CA ALA A 58 -0.57 20.99 2.91
C ALA A 58 -1.30 21.07 4.28
N VAL A 59 -1.71 22.27 4.69
CA VAL A 59 -2.49 22.48 5.92
C VAL A 59 -3.87 21.82 5.80
N SER A 60 -4.54 21.97 4.65
CA SER A 60 -5.82 21.30 4.39
C SER A 60 -5.66 19.78 4.44
N GLN A 61 -4.64 19.21 3.81
CA GLN A 61 -4.37 17.76 3.88
C GLN A 61 -4.08 17.30 5.31
N THR A 62 -3.27 18.05 6.05
CA THR A 62 -2.92 17.74 7.45
C THR A 62 -4.17 17.74 8.35
N ILE A 63 -4.99 18.79 8.28
CA ILE A 63 -6.23 18.89 9.06
C ILE A 63 -7.22 17.80 8.67
N SER A 64 -7.33 17.49 7.37
CA SER A 64 -8.22 16.46 6.85
C SER A 64 -7.82 15.07 7.34
N VAL A 65 -6.57 14.65 7.10
CA VAL A 65 -6.07 13.31 7.46
C VAL A 65 -6.15 13.06 8.96
N LEU A 66 -5.67 14.01 9.78
CA LEU A 66 -5.74 13.87 11.23
C LEU A 66 -7.18 13.92 11.75
N GLY A 67 -8.04 14.73 11.11
CA GLY A 67 -9.48 14.74 11.38
C GLY A 67 -10.14 13.39 11.12
N TYR A 68 -9.75 12.68 10.06
CA TYR A 68 -10.32 11.38 9.68
C TYR A 68 -9.96 10.28 10.68
N LEU A 69 -8.71 10.26 11.16
CA LEU A 69 -8.29 9.37 12.24
C LEU A 69 -9.13 9.59 13.52
N GLY A 70 -9.65 10.80 13.72
CA GLY A 70 -10.49 11.14 14.85
C GLY A 70 -11.93 10.67 14.80
N VAL A 71 -12.41 10.05 13.72
CA VAL A 71 -13.81 9.54 13.66
C VAL A 71 -14.13 8.56 14.78
N VAL A 72 -13.16 7.76 15.23
CA VAL A 72 -13.34 6.86 16.38
C VAL A 72 -13.61 7.66 17.68
N ILE A 73 -12.96 8.81 17.84
CA ILE A 73 -13.16 9.71 18.99
C ILE A 73 -14.50 10.43 18.88
N VAL A 74 -14.90 10.86 17.68
CA VAL A 74 -16.24 11.42 17.42
C VAL A 74 -17.31 10.41 17.81
N ALA A 75 -17.15 9.15 17.41
CA ALA A 75 -18.02 8.03 17.78
C ALA A 75 -18.07 7.82 19.31
N ALA A 76 -16.91 7.81 19.97
CA ALA A 76 -16.81 7.62 21.42
C ALA A 76 -17.50 8.74 22.20
N VAL A 77 -17.24 10.02 21.86
CA VAL A 77 -17.78 11.19 22.58
C VAL A 77 -19.28 11.35 22.31
N MET A 78 -19.71 11.33 21.04
CA MET A 78 -21.12 11.52 20.69
C MET A 78 -21.98 10.34 21.12
N GLY A 79 -21.46 9.12 21.04
CA GLY A 79 -22.17 7.93 21.50
C GLY A 79 -22.38 7.91 23.01
N ARG A 80 -21.30 8.15 23.80
CA ARG A 80 -21.37 8.17 25.26
C ARG A 80 -22.28 9.26 25.79
N ALA A 81 -22.40 10.41 25.11
CA ALA A 81 -23.18 11.55 25.58
C ALA A 81 -24.62 11.19 25.97
N VAL A 82 -25.26 10.27 25.24
CA VAL A 82 -26.61 9.77 25.55
C VAL A 82 -26.55 8.41 26.22
N GLN A 83 -25.66 7.52 25.77
CA GLN A 83 -25.64 6.14 26.27
C GLN A 83 -25.24 6.03 27.75
N GLN A 84 -24.40 6.95 28.25
CA GLN A 84 -23.99 6.96 29.67
C GLN A 84 -25.18 7.06 30.63
N ASP A 85 -26.25 7.75 30.23
CA ASP A 85 -27.42 7.93 31.07
C ASP A 85 -28.13 6.59 31.32
N PHE A 86 -28.12 5.71 30.31
CA PHE A 86 -28.69 4.36 30.39
C PHE A 86 -27.76 3.37 31.09
N GLU A 87 -26.44 3.48 30.87
CA GLU A 87 -25.43 2.62 31.50
C GLU A 87 -25.44 2.75 33.03
N TYR A 88 -25.47 4.00 33.52
CA TYR A 88 -25.49 4.30 34.94
C TYR A 88 -26.89 4.29 35.56
N ARG A 89 -27.93 3.94 34.78
CA ARG A 89 -29.33 3.93 35.21
C ARG A 89 -29.84 5.28 35.77
N ILE A 90 -29.31 6.39 35.25
CA ILE A 90 -29.70 7.75 35.67
C ILE A 90 -30.76 8.37 34.76
N GLN A 91 -31.15 7.70 33.67
CA GLN A 91 -32.14 8.20 32.71
C GLN A 91 -33.49 8.52 33.37
N ASP A 92 -33.88 7.77 34.40
CA ASP A 92 -35.18 7.94 35.06
C ASP A 92 -35.29 9.29 35.77
N PHE A 93 -34.17 9.80 36.31
CA PHE A 93 -34.10 11.14 36.90
C PHE A 93 -34.30 12.23 35.84
N PHE A 94 -33.69 12.08 34.66
CA PHE A 94 -33.86 13.04 33.57
C PHE A 94 -35.27 12.97 32.99
N PHE A 95 -35.88 11.79 32.91
CA PHE A 95 -37.21 11.62 32.31
C PHE A 95 -38.33 12.08 33.25
N ALA A 96 -38.10 12.10 34.57
CA ALA A 96 -39.02 12.63 35.57
C ALA A 96 -38.88 14.14 35.80
N ALA A 97 -37.78 14.77 35.36
CA ALA A 97 -37.59 16.21 35.46
C ALA A 97 -38.51 16.97 34.47
N PRO A 98 -38.83 18.26 34.71
CA PRO A 98 -39.64 19.10 33.81
C PRO A 98 -38.83 19.52 32.57
N ILE A 99 -38.27 18.55 31.85
CA ILE A 99 -37.50 18.74 30.62
C ILE A 99 -38.19 18.06 29.45
N ASN A 100 -38.34 18.79 28.36
CA ASN A 100 -38.97 18.24 27.16
C ASN A 100 -37.95 17.45 26.32
N LYS A 101 -38.44 16.46 25.55
CA LYS A 101 -37.64 15.62 24.63
C LYS A 101 -36.63 16.42 23.77
N ARG A 102 -37.04 17.57 23.22
CA ARG A 102 -36.16 18.48 22.45
C ARG A 102 -34.99 19.00 23.28
N GLN A 103 -35.28 19.44 24.50
CA GLN A 103 -34.30 20.06 25.38
C GLN A 103 -33.26 19.03 25.84
N TYR A 104 -33.68 17.80 26.10
CA TYR A 104 -32.79 16.70 26.46
C TYR A 104 -31.88 16.29 25.30
N LEU A 105 -32.44 15.90 24.15
CA LEU A 105 -31.66 15.40 23.02
C LEU A 105 -30.74 16.46 22.42
N LEU A 106 -31.26 17.65 22.11
CA LEU A 106 -30.42 18.73 21.57
C LEU A 106 -29.42 19.23 22.60
N GLY A 107 -29.77 19.23 23.89
CA GLY A 107 -28.87 19.60 24.98
C GLY A 107 -27.63 18.69 25.05
N ARG A 108 -27.84 17.36 25.06
CA ARG A 108 -26.75 16.38 25.04
C ARG A 108 -25.95 16.44 23.75
N PHE A 109 -26.63 16.57 22.60
CA PHE A 109 -25.98 16.65 21.29
C PHE A 109 -25.04 17.85 21.19
N PHE A 110 -25.54 19.06 21.47
CA PHE A 110 -24.72 20.27 21.36
C PHE A 110 -23.61 20.33 22.43
N GLY A 111 -23.84 19.80 23.63
CA GLY A 111 -22.79 19.68 24.65
C GLY A 111 -21.62 18.80 24.19
N ALA A 112 -21.91 17.64 23.60
CA ALA A 112 -20.91 16.75 23.04
C ALA A 112 -20.25 17.32 21.77
N TYR A 113 -21.02 17.97 20.89
CA TYR A 113 -20.51 18.62 19.69
C TYR A 113 -19.53 19.76 20.00
N LEU A 114 -19.84 20.62 20.98
CA LEU A 114 -18.93 21.68 21.44
C LEU A 114 -17.65 21.11 22.06
N THR A 115 -17.75 19.98 22.76
CA THR A 115 -16.57 19.27 23.28
C THR A 115 -15.66 18.79 22.13
N LEU A 116 -16.25 18.27 21.05
CA LEU A 116 -15.48 17.87 19.86
C LEU A 116 -14.86 19.04 19.12
N ILE A 117 -15.55 20.18 19.01
CA ILE A 117 -14.96 21.41 18.46
C ILE A 117 -13.69 21.78 19.24
N TYR A 118 -13.74 21.72 20.56
CA TYR A 118 -12.56 21.97 21.39
C TYR A 118 -11.43 20.94 21.14
N ILE A 119 -11.75 19.64 21.09
CA ILE A 119 -10.74 18.60 20.85
C ILE A 119 -10.09 18.79 19.48
N PHE A 120 -10.86 19.01 18.42
CA PHE A 120 -10.33 19.04 17.04
C PHE A 120 -9.74 20.40 16.65
N SER A 121 -10.01 21.48 17.37
CA SER A 121 -9.28 22.74 17.19
C SER A 121 -7.79 22.60 17.49
N SER A 122 -7.41 21.59 18.30
CA SER A 122 -6.01 21.26 18.58
C SER A 122 -5.18 20.92 17.34
N ILE A 123 -5.78 20.36 16.28
CA ILE A 123 -5.07 19.95 15.06
C ILE A 123 -4.52 21.18 14.33
N GLY A 124 -5.37 22.18 14.09
CA GLY A 124 -4.98 23.43 13.45
C GLY A 124 -3.98 24.22 14.30
N LEU A 125 -4.21 24.27 15.62
CA LEU A 125 -3.30 24.94 16.56
C LEU A 125 -1.93 24.26 16.63
N GLY A 126 -1.90 22.92 16.69
CA GLY A 126 -0.66 22.14 16.72
C GLY A 126 0.12 22.27 15.41
N ALA A 127 -0.57 22.22 14.27
CA ALA A 127 0.05 22.42 12.96
C ALA A 127 0.64 23.83 12.84
N TRP A 128 -0.08 24.86 13.30
CA TRP A 128 0.41 26.23 13.29
C TRP A 128 1.61 26.44 14.22
N LEU A 129 1.53 25.98 15.47
CA LEU A 129 2.63 26.12 16.44
C LEU A 129 3.88 25.34 16.02
N ALA A 130 3.72 24.22 15.32
CA ALA A 130 4.85 23.45 14.79
C ALA A 130 5.68 24.21 13.78
N THR A 131 5.11 25.21 13.08
CA THR A 131 5.87 26.07 12.15
C THR A 131 6.93 26.92 12.85
N TYR A 132 6.85 27.08 14.18
CA TYR A 132 7.83 27.81 14.98
C TYR A 132 8.85 26.90 15.67
N LEU A 133 8.79 25.59 15.45
CA LEU A 133 9.78 24.66 16.02
C LEU A 133 11.15 24.87 15.36
N PRO A 134 12.24 25.01 16.15
CA PRO A 134 13.60 25.18 15.60
C PRO A 134 14.07 24.03 14.71
N ALA A 135 13.49 22.84 14.89
CA ALA A 135 13.84 21.64 14.11
C ALA A 135 13.22 21.63 12.70
N VAL A 136 12.30 22.56 12.39
CA VAL A 136 11.70 22.69 11.06
C VAL A 136 12.56 23.57 10.17
N GLU A 137 12.91 23.09 8.98
CA GLU A 137 13.69 23.83 8.00
C GLU A 137 12.94 25.10 7.54
N ALA A 138 13.55 26.27 7.68
CA ALA A 138 12.91 27.55 7.31
C ALA A 138 12.52 27.62 5.82
N GLU A 139 13.27 26.98 4.93
CA GLU A 139 12.97 26.92 3.48
C GLU A 139 11.71 26.10 3.16
N ARG A 140 11.24 25.25 4.09
CA ARG A 140 10.01 24.46 3.94
C ARG A 140 8.77 25.26 4.32
N LEU A 141 8.94 26.45 4.88
CA LEU A 141 7.87 27.31 5.35
C LEU A 141 7.67 28.48 4.39
N GLY A 142 6.43 28.62 3.92
CA GLY A 142 5.94 29.84 3.27
C GLY A 142 5.39 30.83 4.30
N PRO A 143 4.76 31.92 3.85
CA PRO A 143 4.07 32.85 4.75
C PRO A 143 2.92 32.17 5.49
N ASN A 144 2.87 32.33 6.82
CA ASN A 144 1.78 31.81 7.63
C ASN A 144 0.53 32.68 7.44
N HIS A 145 -0.45 32.16 6.71
CA HIS A 145 -1.76 32.79 6.56
C HIS A 145 -2.80 32.10 7.45
N LEU A 146 -3.38 32.84 8.40
CA LEU A 146 -4.40 32.31 9.32
C LEU A 146 -5.58 31.66 8.58
N ILE A 147 -5.97 32.25 7.45
CA ILE A 147 -7.07 31.76 6.61
C ILE A 147 -6.82 30.33 6.10
N SER A 148 -5.57 29.94 5.86
CA SER A 148 -5.19 28.59 5.43
C SER A 148 -5.47 27.52 6.48
N TYR A 149 -5.51 27.88 7.76
CA TYR A 149 -5.86 26.98 8.86
C TYR A 149 -7.36 27.01 9.16
N LEU A 150 -8.00 28.19 9.03
CA LEU A 150 -9.42 28.38 9.31
C LEU A 150 -10.33 27.73 8.25
N LEU A 151 -10.07 27.93 6.96
CA LEU A 151 -10.93 27.40 5.88
C LEU A 151 -11.09 25.88 5.90
N PRO A 152 -10.02 25.06 5.96
CA PRO A 152 -10.19 23.61 6.04
C PRO A 152 -10.88 23.19 7.34
N TYR A 153 -10.66 23.89 8.45
CA TYR A 153 -11.38 23.63 9.69
C TYR A 153 -12.89 23.90 9.54
N LEU A 154 -13.26 25.02 8.92
CA LEU A 154 -14.65 25.43 8.70
C LEU A 154 -15.37 24.60 7.64
N PHE A 155 -14.71 24.28 6.52
CA PHE A 155 -15.33 23.63 5.36
C PHE A 155 -15.23 22.11 5.39
N ASN A 156 -14.27 21.55 6.15
CA ASN A 156 -14.08 20.11 6.26
C ASN A 156 -14.37 19.61 7.68
N THR A 157 -13.60 20.08 8.67
CA THR A 157 -13.67 19.53 10.04
C THR A 157 -15.03 19.74 10.69
N LEU A 158 -15.55 20.97 10.73
CA LEU A 158 -16.84 21.26 11.36
C LEU A 158 -18.02 20.50 10.70
N PRO A 159 -18.18 20.50 9.36
CA PRO A 159 -19.18 19.67 8.69
C PRO A 159 -19.04 18.19 9.03
N ASN A 160 -17.82 17.63 9.05
CA ASN A 160 -17.59 16.23 9.40
C ASN A 160 -18.00 15.93 10.85
N LEU A 161 -17.65 16.80 11.81
CA LEU A 161 -18.07 16.65 13.20
C LEU A 161 -19.61 16.66 13.32
N MET A 162 -20.28 17.48 12.51
CA MET A 162 -21.74 17.53 12.47
C MET A 162 -22.34 16.27 11.85
N ILE A 163 -21.86 15.88 10.66
CA ILE A 163 -22.31 14.70 9.91
C ILE A 163 -22.18 13.44 10.76
N PHE A 164 -20.95 13.15 11.21
CA PHE A 164 -20.68 11.95 12.00
C PHE A 164 -21.28 12.04 13.40
N GLY A 165 -21.32 13.24 13.98
CA GLY A 165 -21.95 13.46 15.27
C GLY A 165 -23.44 13.13 15.26
N MET A 166 -24.18 13.60 14.25
CA MET A 166 -25.61 13.30 14.06
C MET A 166 -25.86 11.79 13.89
N ILE A 167 -25.04 11.13 13.09
CA ILE A 167 -25.13 9.69 12.84
C ILE A 167 -24.86 8.89 14.12
N PHE A 168 -23.71 9.10 14.75
CA PHE A 168 -23.30 8.33 15.93
C PHE A 168 -24.17 8.59 17.16
N PHE A 169 -24.59 9.84 17.37
CA PHE A 169 -25.52 10.17 18.45
C PHE A 169 -26.86 9.43 18.29
N THR A 170 -27.40 9.41 17.07
CA THR A 170 -28.65 8.70 16.77
C THR A 170 -28.52 7.20 16.98
N LEU A 171 -27.40 6.62 16.51
CA LEU A 171 -27.09 5.20 16.67
C LEU A 171 -26.82 4.79 18.12
N ALA A 172 -26.47 5.73 19.00
CA ALA A 172 -26.39 5.47 20.44
C ALA A 172 -27.76 5.62 21.12
N ALA A 173 -28.50 6.67 20.77
CA ALA A 173 -29.73 7.06 21.45
C ALA A 173 -30.89 6.06 21.25
N LEU A 174 -31.00 5.45 20.06
CA LEU A 174 -32.09 4.51 19.75
C LEU A 174 -31.90 3.14 20.44
N PRO A 175 -30.78 2.41 20.23
CA PRO A 175 -30.57 1.10 20.85
C PRO A 175 -30.07 1.17 22.30
N ARG A 176 -29.69 2.36 22.79
CA ARG A 176 -29.17 2.59 24.15
C ARG A 176 -27.90 1.77 24.45
N ARG A 177 -27.07 1.53 23.43
CA ARG A 177 -25.85 0.71 23.49
C ARG A 177 -24.73 1.35 22.65
N MET A 178 -23.48 1.18 23.07
CA MET A 178 -22.32 1.71 22.33
C MET A 178 -21.92 0.87 21.12
N LEU A 179 -22.23 -0.42 21.13
CA LEU A 179 -21.85 -1.37 20.08
C LEU A 179 -22.19 -0.90 18.64
N PRO A 180 -23.42 -0.45 18.32
CA PRO A 180 -23.76 0.06 16.98
C PRO A 180 -22.96 1.29 16.56
N VAL A 181 -22.54 2.13 17.50
CA VAL A 181 -21.77 3.35 17.24
C VAL A 181 -20.36 3.02 16.75
N TYR A 182 -19.70 2.07 17.41
CA TYR A 182 -18.37 1.62 17.00
C TYR A 182 -18.39 0.93 15.63
N ILE A 183 -19.44 0.17 15.33
CA ILE A 183 -19.51 -0.53 14.05
C ILE A 183 -19.78 0.44 12.92
N ALA A 184 -20.63 1.45 13.15
CA ALA A 184 -20.83 2.50 12.17
C ALA A 184 -19.55 3.29 11.89
N SER A 185 -18.67 3.51 12.88
CA SER A 185 -17.39 4.18 12.62
C SER A 185 -16.47 3.32 11.74
N VAL A 186 -16.45 2.00 11.96
CA VAL A 186 -15.73 1.06 11.09
C VAL A 186 -16.32 1.04 9.68
N VAL A 187 -17.64 0.95 9.55
CA VAL A 187 -18.33 0.94 8.24
C VAL A 187 -18.07 2.23 7.47
N LEU A 188 -18.07 3.39 8.12
CA LEU A 188 -17.76 4.68 7.48
C LEU A 188 -16.30 4.74 7.01
N LEU A 189 -15.36 4.23 7.81
CA LEU A 189 -13.96 4.13 7.41
C LEU A 189 -13.80 3.19 6.21
N VAL A 190 -14.49 2.05 6.21
CA VAL A 190 -14.50 1.09 5.11
C VAL A 190 -15.10 1.71 3.84
N GLY A 191 -16.19 2.48 3.97
CA GLY A 191 -16.80 3.23 2.87
C GLY A 191 -15.85 4.28 2.28
N TYR A 192 -15.08 4.97 3.12
CA TYR A 192 -14.02 5.89 2.68
C TYR A 192 -12.92 5.17 1.88
N LEU A 193 -12.44 4.03 2.38
CA LEU A 193 -11.44 3.23 1.67
C LEU A 193 -11.99 2.68 0.34
N ALA A 194 -13.28 2.30 0.29
CA ALA A 194 -13.93 1.91 -0.95
C ALA A 194 -13.99 3.08 -1.95
N ALA A 195 -14.33 4.30 -1.49
CA ALA A 195 -14.33 5.50 -2.33
C ALA A 195 -12.93 5.84 -2.87
N LEU A 196 -11.87 5.56 -2.10
CA LEU A 196 -10.48 5.69 -2.55
C LEU A 196 -10.19 4.80 -3.76
N SER A 197 -10.64 3.54 -3.76
CA SER A 197 -10.43 2.60 -4.88
C SER A 197 -11.02 3.12 -6.20
N PHE A 198 -12.16 3.81 -6.16
CA PHE A 198 -12.78 4.43 -7.34
C PHE A 198 -12.01 5.65 -7.88
N SER A 199 -11.16 6.29 -7.08
CA SER A 199 -10.47 7.53 -7.49
C SER A 199 -9.31 7.29 -8.47
N ASN A 200 -8.86 6.04 -8.64
CA ASN A 200 -7.73 5.70 -9.50
C ASN A 200 -8.07 5.84 -10.99
N GLU A 201 -9.33 5.64 -11.37
CA GLU A 201 -9.78 5.73 -12.76
C GLU A 201 -10.41 7.10 -13.05
N PRO A 202 -9.96 7.82 -14.10
CA PRO A 202 -10.51 9.13 -14.45
C PRO A 202 -12.04 9.16 -14.55
N GLU A 203 -12.64 8.08 -15.07
CA GLU A 203 -14.09 7.93 -15.25
C GLU A 203 -14.86 7.87 -13.92
N TYR A 204 -14.28 7.30 -12.87
CA TYR A 204 -14.95 7.06 -11.59
C TYR A 204 -14.63 8.11 -10.52
N ARG A 205 -13.69 9.03 -10.76
CA ARG A 205 -13.30 10.10 -9.82
C ARG A 205 -14.48 10.96 -9.35
N ASN A 206 -15.46 11.24 -10.22
CA ASN A 206 -16.65 11.99 -9.83
C ASN A 206 -17.53 11.19 -8.85
N ILE A 207 -17.77 9.91 -9.14
CA ILE A 207 -18.55 9.02 -8.26
C ILE A 207 -17.87 8.89 -6.89
N ALA A 208 -16.54 8.73 -6.88
CA ALA A 208 -15.75 8.70 -5.65
C ALA A 208 -15.92 9.99 -4.83
N ALA A 209 -15.95 11.15 -5.48
CA ALA A 209 -16.16 12.43 -4.82
C ALA A 209 -17.56 12.60 -4.21
N TRP A 210 -18.60 11.97 -4.77
CA TRP A 210 -19.94 11.96 -4.18
C TRP A 210 -20.07 10.97 -3.02
N LEU A 211 -19.51 9.77 -3.18
CA LEU A 211 -19.60 8.68 -2.20
C LEU A 211 -18.78 8.91 -0.93
N ASP A 212 -17.75 9.76 -0.97
CA ASP A 212 -16.88 10.02 0.17
C ASP A 212 -17.56 10.94 1.22
N PRO A 213 -17.96 10.43 2.42
CA PRO A 213 -18.57 11.27 3.46
C PRO A 213 -17.61 12.25 4.12
N PHE A 214 -16.30 12.04 3.95
CA PHE A 214 -15.26 12.90 4.49
C PHE A 214 -14.94 14.09 3.57
N GLY A 215 -15.41 14.05 2.31
CA GLY A 215 -15.18 15.03 1.25
C GLY A 215 -13.72 15.20 0.81
N SER A 216 -12.83 14.30 1.22
CA SER A 216 -11.43 14.29 0.80
C SER A 216 -11.29 14.11 -0.71
N ARG A 217 -12.10 13.21 -1.30
CA ARG A 217 -12.05 12.90 -2.73
C ARG A 217 -12.56 14.06 -3.56
N ALA A 218 -13.53 14.80 -3.04
CA ALA A 218 -14.01 16.04 -3.66
C ALA A 218 -12.94 17.13 -3.67
N VAL A 219 -12.19 17.29 -2.57
CA VAL A 219 -11.02 18.19 -2.54
C VAL A 219 -9.93 17.72 -3.49
N SER A 220 -9.57 16.43 -3.48
CA SER A 220 -8.58 15.86 -4.39
C SER A 220 -8.95 16.07 -5.85
N LYS A 221 -10.23 15.93 -6.21
CA LYS A 221 -10.73 16.19 -7.57
C LYS A 221 -10.62 17.67 -7.96
N LEU A 222 -10.87 18.58 -7.03
CA LEU A 222 -10.81 20.02 -7.26
C LEU A 222 -9.37 20.50 -7.51
N VAL A 223 -8.39 19.91 -6.83
CA VAL A 223 -6.96 20.30 -6.88
C VAL A 223 -6.10 19.38 -7.74
N GLU A 224 -6.72 18.45 -8.47
CA GLU A 224 -6.06 17.36 -9.20
C GLU A 224 -4.94 17.82 -10.14
N TYR A 225 -5.17 18.92 -10.86
CA TYR A 225 -4.23 19.49 -11.82
C TYR A 225 -3.53 20.75 -11.32
N TRP A 226 -3.62 21.05 -10.03
CA TRP A 226 -2.91 22.20 -9.45
C TRP A 226 -1.41 21.97 -9.48
N THR A 227 -0.69 22.94 -10.03
CA THR A 227 0.77 22.97 -9.98
C THR A 227 1.25 23.15 -8.54
N ILE A 228 2.53 22.92 -8.28
CA ILE A 228 3.12 23.22 -6.97
C ILE A 228 2.93 24.70 -6.59
N PHE A 229 3.03 25.61 -7.57
CA PHE A 229 2.76 27.03 -7.35
C PHE A 229 1.32 27.26 -6.88
N ASP A 230 0.34 26.64 -7.55
CA ASP A 230 -1.08 26.74 -7.18
C ASP A 230 -1.33 26.19 -5.78
N LYS A 231 -0.77 25.01 -5.44
CA LYS A 231 -0.88 24.39 -4.11
C LYS A 231 -0.32 25.28 -2.99
N ASN A 232 0.71 26.08 -3.30
CA ASN A 232 1.35 26.98 -2.35
C ASN A 232 0.57 28.27 -2.10
N HIS A 233 -0.18 28.78 -3.09
CA HIS A 233 -0.76 30.13 -3.04
C HIS A 233 -2.29 30.16 -3.07
N LEU A 234 -2.94 29.19 -3.73
CA LEU A 234 -4.41 29.18 -3.86
C LEU A 234 -5.07 28.53 -2.64
N GLN A 235 -6.04 29.25 -2.07
CA GLN A 235 -6.95 28.68 -1.09
C GLN A 235 -7.90 27.70 -1.77
N ILE A 236 -8.27 26.62 -1.09
CA ILE A 236 -9.20 25.63 -1.63
C ILE A 236 -10.63 26.17 -1.50
N PRO A 237 -11.30 26.54 -2.62
CA PRO A 237 -12.62 27.14 -2.55
C PRO A 237 -13.70 26.08 -2.33
N LEU A 238 -14.80 26.46 -1.68
CA LEU A 238 -15.98 25.61 -1.53
C LEU A 238 -16.88 25.72 -2.76
N THR A 239 -16.49 25.07 -3.86
CA THR A 239 -17.21 25.13 -5.16
C THR A 239 -17.44 23.76 -5.77
N SER A 240 -18.30 23.73 -6.80
CA SER A 240 -18.52 22.55 -7.67
C SER A 240 -18.82 21.27 -6.88
N VAL A 241 -18.06 20.20 -7.14
CA VAL A 241 -18.22 18.88 -6.51
C VAL A 241 -17.97 18.94 -4.99
N TYR A 242 -17.12 19.86 -4.51
CA TYR A 242 -16.84 19.98 -3.08
C TYR A 242 -18.03 20.51 -2.29
N LEU A 243 -18.65 21.59 -2.77
CA LEU A 243 -19.87 22.13 -2.15
C LEU A 243 -21.00 21.09 -2.19
N ALA A 244 -21.20 20.45 -3.33
CA ALA A 244 -22.29 19.51 -3.51
C ALA A 244 -22.14 18.26 -2.64
N ASN A 245 -20.91 17.77 -2.41
CA ASN A 245 -20.62 16.73 -1.42
C ASN A 245 -21.04 17.14 0.00
N ARG A 246 -20.71 18.37 0.43
CA ARG A 246 -21.06 18.86 1.77
C ARG A 246 -22.55 18.98 1.98
N VAL A 247 -23.27 19.51 0.99
CA VAL A 247 -24.73 19.61 1.03
C VAL A 247 -25.38 18.23 1.09
N LEU A 248 -24.91 17.28 0.27
CA LEU A 248 -25.43 15.91 0.24
C LEU A 248 -25.30 15.23 1.60
N TRP A 249 -24.10 15.17 2.17
CA TRP A 249 -23.86 14.44 3.42
C TRP A 249 -24.45 15.11 4.65
N LEU A 250 -24.49 16.45 4.70
CA LEU A 250 -25.22 17.17 5.75
C LEU A 250 -26.73 16.89 5.66
N SER A 251 -27.29 16.80 4.46
CA SER A 251 -28.72 16.48 4.27
C SER A 251 -29.04 15.06 4.72
N ILE A 252 -28.18 14.08 4.39
CA ILE A 252 -28.32 12.69 4.84
C ILE A 252 -28.23 12.62 6.37
N ALA A 253 -27.23 13.27 6.97
CA ALA A 253 -27.04 13.28 8.42
C ALA A 253 -28.24 13.93 9.15
N LEU A 254 -28.76 15.03 8.62
CA LEU A 254 -29.94 15.71 9.15
C LEU A 254 -31.19 14.84 9.06
N ALA A 255 -31.38 14.11 7.95
CA ALA A 255 -32.48 13.17 7.81
C ALA A 255 -32.38 12.01 8.83
N ILE A 256 -31.20 11.44 9.02
CA ILE A 256 -30.95 10.39 10.03
C ILE A 256 -31.23 10.92 11.43
N PHE A 257 -30.74 12.12 11.77
CA PHE A 257 -30.98 12.74 13.08
C PHE A 257 -32.45 13.09 13.29
N GLY A 258 -33.15 13.55 12.26
CA GLY A 258 -34.60 13.81 12.29
C GLY A 258 -35.41 12.54 12.52
N LEU A 259 -35.08 11.44 11.83
CA LEU A 259 -35.67 10.12 12.08
C LEU A 259 -35.36 9.60 13.48
N GLY A 260 -34.12 9.80 13.94
CA GLY A 260 -33.69 9.48 15.31
C GLY A 260 -34.50 10.23 16.36
N TYR A 261 -34.64 11.55 16.16
CA TYR A 261 -35.47 12.40 17.00
C TYR A 261 -36.92 11.94 16.97
N TRP A 262 -37.50 11.61 15.81
CA TRP A 262 -38.89 11.14 15.72
C TRP A 262 -39.10 9.82 16.48
N ARG A 263 -38.23 8.83 16.24
CA ARG A 263 -38.35 7.47 16.81
C ARG A 263 -37.96 7.37 18.29
N PHE A 264 -37.18 8.31 18.81
CA PHE A 264 -36.74 8.29 20.20
C PHE A 264 -37.92 8.42 21.18
N GLN A 265 -38.06 7.47 22.09
CA GLN A 265 -39.11 7.48 23.12
C GLN A 265 -38.54 8.00 24.45
N PHE A 266 -39.04 9.16 24.88
CA PHE A 266 -38.71 9.79 26.17
C PHE A 266 -39.62 9.25 27.28
N VAL A 267 -39.64 7.93 27.42
CA VAL A 267 -40.45 7.22 28.41
C VAL A 267 -39.57 6.12 28.99
N SER A 268 -39.53 6.02 30.31
CA SER A 268 -38.98 4.84 30.98
C SER A 268 -40.00 3.72 30.81
N LYS A 269 -39.68 2.70 30.01
CA LYS A 269 -40.47 1.47 30.06
C LYS A 269 -40.19 0.86 31.42
N ILE A 270 -41.15 0.96 32.32
CA ILE A 270 -41.26 0.00 33.42
C ILE A 270 -41.32 -1.36 32.71
N ASP A 271 -40.42 -2.28 33.06
CA ASP A 271 -40.46 -3.68 32.62
C ASP A 271 -41.68 -4.38 33.23
N GLY A 272 -42.86 -3.91 32.83
CA GLY A 272 -44.16 -4.30 33.34
C GLY A 272 -45.09 -4.49 32.17
N ASN A 273 -44.91 -5.58 31.44
CA ASN A 273 -46.03 -6.15 30.72
C ASN A 273 -46.00 -7.68 30.77
N GLN A 274 -46.40 -8.21 31.92
CA GLN A 274 -47.35 -9.30 31.93
C GLN A 274 -48.57 -8.89 32.77
N SER A 275 -49.71 -8.80 32.08
CA SER A 275 -51.07 -8.98 32.60
C SER A 275 -51.66 -7.91 33.55
N SER A 276 -52.18 -6.83 32.95
CA SER A 276 -53.39 -6.17 33.43
C SER A 276 -54.60 -6.78 32.70
N LYS A 277 -55.03 -7.97 33.13
CA LYS A 277 -56.39 -8.52 32.98
C LYS A 277 -56.52 -9.89 33.67
N THR A 278 -56.36 -9.90 34.99
CA THR A 278 -57.06 -10.87 35.84
C THR A 278 -57.20 -10.27 37.23
N ALA A 279 -58.44 -10.15 37.67
CA ALA A 279 -58.77 -9.81 39.04
C ALA A 279 -57.99 -10.71 40.01
N ALA A 280 -57.62 -10.14 41.15
CA ALA A 280 -56.96 -10.82 42.25
C ALA A 280 -57.65 -12.17 42.56
N ALA A 281 -56.97 -13.26 42.21
CA ALA A 281 -57.20 -14.55 42.83
C ALA A 281 -56.18 -14.69 43.97
N PRO A 282 -56.57 -15.15 45.16
CA PRO A 282 -55.65 -15.29 46.28
C PRO A 282 -54.58 -16.32 45.92
N GLU A 283 -53.31 -15.96 46.18
CA GLU A 283 -52.18 -16.86 46.05
C GLU A 283 -52.44 -18.14 46.85
N LYS A 284 -52.72 -19.24 46.13
CA LYS A 284 -52.52 -20.57 46.68
C LYS A 284 -51.01 -20.78 46.79
N THR A 285 -50.51 -20.76 48.02
CA THR A 285 -49.18 -21.19 48.39
C THR A 285 -49.00 -22.67 48.03
N VAL A 286 -48.58 -22.95 46.80
CA VAL A 286 -48.08 -24.27 46.41
C VAL A 286 -46.66 -24.39 46.98
N ARG A 287 -46.57 -24.81 48.25
CA ARG A 287 -45.36 -25.42 48.81
C ARG A 287 -45.20 -26.82 48.22
N ASN A 288 -44.80 -26.91 46.96
CA ASN A 288 -44.17 -28.12 46.47
C ASN A 288 -42.68 -27.99 46.79
N SER A 289 -42.26 -28.66 47.86
CA SER A 289 -40.86 -28.95 48.13
C SER A 289 -40.33 -29.86 47.02
N VAL A 290 -39.92 -29.26 45.90
CA VAL A 290 -39.09 -29.95 44.92
C VAL A 290 -37.85 -30.41 45.69
N LYS A 291 -37.68 -31.72 45.86
CA LYS A 291 -36.41 -32.29 46.27
C LYS A 291 -35.41 -31.90 45.18
N VAL A 292 -34.68 -30.81 45.42
CA VAL A 292 -33.51 -30.47 44.63
C VAL A 292 -32.48 -31.54 44.96
N GLU A 293 -32.33 -32.53 44.09
CA GLU A 293 -31.16 -33.39 44.12
C GLU A 293 -29.93 -32.50 44.01
N ARG A 294 -29.25 -32.33 45.15
CA ARG A 294 -27.95 -31.66 45.19
C ARG A 294 -26.95 -32.63 44.59
N TYR A 295 -26.75 -32.55 43.27
CA TYR A 295 -25.53 -33.04 42.67
C TYR A 295 -24.38 -32.20 43.24
N ALA A 296 -23.57 -32.80 44.11
CA ALA A 296 -22.27 -32.24 44.44
C ALA A 296 -21.47 -32.21 43.13
N PRO A 297 -21.02 -31.04 42.64
CA PRO A 297 -20.25 -31.01 41.42
C PRO A 297 -18.93 -31.76 41.68
N ASP A 298 -18.69 -32.85 40.95
CA ASP A 298 -17.43 -33.61 41.02
C ASP A 298 -16.33 -32.84 40.29
N PHE A 299 -15.70 -31.91 41.01
CA PHE A 299 -14.55 -31.15 40.53
C PHE A 299 -13.26 -32.00 40.49
N THR A 300 -13.26 -33.22 41.00
CA THR A 300 -12.10 -34.12 40.98
C THR A 300 -12.03 -34.97 39.71
N GLN A 301 -13.16 -35.24 39.04
CA GLN A 301 -13.19 -36.00 37.77
C GLN A 301 -13.25 -35.13 36.50
N ALA A 302 -13.80 -33.92 36.55
CA ALA A 302 -13.87 -33.05 35.38
C ALA A 302 -12.52 -32.35 35.11
N LYS A 303 -11.67 -32.94 34.26
CA LYS A 303 -10.40 -32.29 33.87
C LYS A 303 -10.69 -30.93 33.22
N PRO A 304 -10.12 -29.81 33.71
CA PRO A 304 -10.39 -28.46 33.20
C PRO A 304 -10.14 -28.28 31.69
N ILE A 305 -9.29 -29.13 31.09
CA ILE A 305 -9.02 -29.16 29.65
C ILE A 305 -10.26 -29.47 28.80
N HIS A 306 -11.20 -30.27 29.31
CA HIS A 306 -12.43 -30.60 28.58
C HIS A 306 -13.38 -29.40 28.46
N LEU A 307 -13.24 -28.38 29.32
CA LEU A 307 -14.04 -27.15 29.27
C LEU A 307 -13.53 -26.14 28.24
N LEU A 308 -12.29 -26.29 27.75
CA LEU A 308 -11.66 -25.36 26.82
C LEU A 308 -12.45 -25.23 25.51
N TRP A 309 -12.75 -26.36 24.86
CA TRP A 309 -13.47 -26.36 23.57
C TRP A 309 -14.91 -25.83 23.67
N PRO A 310 -15.74 -26.25 24.64
CA PRO A 310 -17.06 -25.66 24.88
C PRO A 310 -17.00 -24.13 25.08
N MET A 311 -16.02 -23.63 25.83
CA MET A 311 -15.87 -22.19 26.06
C MET A 311 -15.40 -21.44 24.81
N ILE A 312 -14.50 -22.02 24.00
CA ILE A 312 -14.12 -21.45 22.69
C ILE A 312 -15.35 -21.35 21.81
N ARG A 313 -16.11 -22.45 21.68
CA ARG A 313 -17.32 -22.52 20.86
C ARG A 313 -18.38 -21.52 21.33
N LEU A 314 -18.55 -21.34 22.64
CA LEU A 314 -19.48 -20.36 23.22
C LEU A 314 -19.07 -18.94 22.83
N ASN A 315 -17.84 -18.53 23.12
CA ASN A 315 -17.31 -17.19 22.82
C ASN A 315 -17.36 -16.89 21.31
N LEU A 316 -17.03 -17.88 20.48
CA LEU A 316 -17.09 -17.80 19.03
C LEU A 316 -18.53 -17.64 18.53
N ARG A 317 -19.45 -18.48 19.01
CA ARG A 317 -20.86 -18.45 18.63
C ARG A 317 -21.52 -17.13 19.01
N GLU A 318 -21.26 -16.61 20.21
CA GLU A 318 -21.78 -15.31 20.64
C GLU A 318 -21.26 -14.16 19.78
N THR A 319 -20.00 -14.25 19.36
CA THR A 319 -19.38 -13.24 18.49
C THR A 319 -19.98 -13.26 17.08
N ILE A 320 -20.09 -14.43 16.46
CA ILE A 320 -20.59 -14.59 15.08
C ILE A 320 -22.11 -14.35 14.98
N LYS A 321 -22.90 -14.82 15.96
CA LYS A 321 -24.36 -14.64 15.93
C LYS A 321 -24.79 -13.20 16.19
N ASN A 322 -23.87 -12.32 16.52
CA ASN A 322 -24.15 -10.92 16.73
C ASN A 322 -24.46 -10.25 15.38
N ILE A 323 -25.58 -9.51 15.27
CA ILE A 323 -25.97 -8.76 14.06
C ILE A 323 -24.85 -7.85 13.56
N TYR A 324 -24.08 -7.35 14.50
CA TYR A 324 -22.95 -6.47 14.29
C TYR A 324 -21.76 -7.13 13.59
N PHE A 325 -21.54 -8.42 13.85
CA PHE A 325 -20.56 -9.20 13.09
C PHE A 325 -20.98 -9.31 11.62
N ALA A 326 -22.27 -9.58 11.37
CA ALA A 326 -22.80 -9.63 10.01
C ALA A 326 -22.68 -8.30 9.26
N VAL A 327 -22.88 -7.16 9.93
CA VAL A 327 -22.69 -5.83 9.33
C VAL A 327 -21.23 -5.58 8.94
N ILE A 328 -20.28 -5.96 9.80
CA ILE A 328 -18.85 -5.83 9.51
C ILE A 328 -18.45 -6.74 8.34
N VAL A 329 -18.91 -7.98 8.33
CA VAL A 329 -18.69 -8.95 7.24
C VAL A 329 -19.21 -8.38 5.92
N LEU A 330 -20.44 -7.85 5.91
CA LEU A 330 -21.03 -7.22 4.74
C LEU A 330 -20.20 -6.01 4.26
N ALA A 331 -19.79 -5.14 5.18
CA ALA A 331 -18.92 -4.01 4.84
C ALA A 331 -17.58 -4.47 4.25
N GLY A 332 -16.99 -5.52 4.80
CA GLY A 332 -15.78 -6.17 4.28
C GLY A 332 -15.97 -6.70 2.86
N ILE A 333 -17.08 -7.41 2.59
CA ILE A 333 -17.40 -7.91 1.24
C ILE A 333 -17.63 -6.76 0.25
N LEU A 334 -18.39 -5.73 0.63
CA LEU A 334 -18.61 -4.54 -0.21
C LEU A 334 -17.31 -3.81 -0.52
N PHE A 335 -16.39 -3.76 0.45
CA PHE A 335 -15.07 -3.19 0.26
C PHE A 335 -14.21 -4.01 -0.69
N LEU A 336 -14.17 -5.34 -0.54
CA LEU A 336 -13.48 -6.22 -1.49
C LEU A 336 -14.07 -6.10 -2.90
N LEU A 337 -15.39 -5.94 -3.02
CA LEU A 337 -16.06 -5.68 -4.28
C LEU A 337 -15.62 -4.35 -4.89
N ALA A 338 -15.58 -3.26 -4.10
CA ALA A 338 -15.07 -1.97 -4.56
C ALA A 338 -13.60 -2.05 -5.01
N MET A 339 -12.74 -2.74 -4.26
CA MET A 339 -11.35 -2.97 -4.66
C MET A 339 -11.24 -3.76 -5.97
N SER A 340 -12.10 -4.77 -6.16
CA SER A 340 -12.09 -5.62 -7.35
C SER A 340 -12.40 -4.87 -8.65
N MET A 341 -13.07 -3.72 -8.56
CA MET A 341 -13.35 -2.83 -9.70
C MET A 341 -12.12 -2.03 -10.13
N SER A 342 -11.17 -1.80 -9.22
CA SER A 342 -9.91 -1.09 -9.45
C SER A 342 -8.71 -2.02 -9.68
N MET A 343 -8.94 -3.33 -9.70
CA MET A 343 -7.89 -4.35 -9.73
C MET A 343 -7.13 -4.34 -11.07
N HIS A 344 -5.82 -4.05 -11.03
CA HIS A 344 -4.84 -4.12 -12.12
C HIS A 344 -5.40 -3.78 -13.51
N ARG A 345 -5.75 -2.51 -13.71
CA ARG A 345 -6.13 -1.94 -15.02
C ARG A 345 -4.98 -1.16 -15.64
N MET A 346 -4.76 -1.33 -16.93
CA MET A 346 -3.81 -0.52 -17.70
C MET A 346 -4.52 0.09 -18.90
N PHE A 347 -4.51 1.43 -19.01
CA PHE A 347 -5.22 2.19 -20.05
C PHE A 347 -6.72 1.87 -20.13
N GLY A 348 -7.36 1.58 -18.98
CA GLY A 348 -8.77 1.20 -18.89
C GLY A 348 -9.06 -0.29 -19.11
N THR A 349 -8.09 -1.04 -19.64
CA THR A 349 -8.22 -2.48 -19.90
C THR A 349 -7.94 -3.30 -18.66
N ASN A 350 -8.77 -4.30 -18.38
CA ASN A 350 -8.61 -5.19 -17.23
C ASN A 350 -7.50 -6.23 -17.47
N THR A 351 -6.99 -6.81 -16.39
CA THR A 351 -6.17 -8.04 -16.43
C THR A 351 -7.01 -9.26 -16.05
N PHE A 352 -6.59 -10.44 -16.50
CA PHE A 352 -7.14 -11.69 -16.00
C PHE A 352 -6.92 -11.78 -14.50
N PRO A 353 -7.92 -12.24 -13.72
CA PRO A 353 -7.80 -12.37 -12.27
C PRO A 353 -7.04 -13.65 -11.92
N VAL A 354 -5.78 -13.74 -12.36
CA VAL A 354 -4.86 -14.80 -11.98
C VAL A 354 -4.74 -14.89 -10.45
N THR A 355 -4.55 -16.09 -9.93
CA THR A 355 -4.76 -16.37 -8.49
C THR A 355 -3.89 -15.49 -7.60
N TYR A 356 -2.63 -15.25 -7.98
CA TYR A 356 -1.73 -14.36 -7.23
C TYR A 356 -2.23 -12.91 -7.18
N ALA A 357 -2.79 -12.40 -8.29
CA ALA A 357 -3.25 -11.01 -8.36
C ALA A 357 -4.51 -10.81 -7.51
N VAL A 358 -5.36 -11.83 -7.43
CA VAL A 358 -6.51 -11.85 -6.51
C VAL A 358 -6.03 -11.90 -5.07
N ILE A 359 -5.06 -12.76 -4.74
CA ILE A 359 -4.48 -12.84 -3.39
C ILE A 359 -3.84 -11.51 -2.98
N ASP A 360 -3.02 -10.89 -3.83
CA ASP A 360 -2.38 -9.59 -3.54
C ASP A 360 -3.44 -8.51 -3.21
N MET A 361 -4.56 -8.50 -3.95
CA MET A 361 -5.70 -7.63 -3.67
C MET A 361 -6.34 -7.95 -2.31
N LEU A 362 -6.59 -9.23 -2.01
CA LEU A 362 -7.23 -9.67 -0.77
C LEU A 362 -6.35 -9.40 0.46
N SER A 363 -5.08 -9.84 0.44
CA SER A 363 -4.13 -9.70 1.54
C SER A 363 -3.81 -8.23 1.82
N GLY A 364 -3.55 -7.44 0.78
CA GLY A 364 -3.29 -5.99 0.92
C GLY A 364 -4.51 -5.25 1.46
N GLY A 365 -5.67 -5.45 0.81
CA GLY A 365 -6.91 -4.73 1.12
C GLY A 365 -7.51 -5.06 2.48
N PHE A 366 -7.63 -6.34 2.81
CA PHE A 366 -8.38 -6.80 3.98
C PHE A 366 -7.60 -6.67 5.31
N SER A 367 -6.28 -6.48 5.24
CA SER A 367 -5.40 -6.39 6.43
C SER A 367 -5.82 -5.33 7.45
N LEU A 368 -6.22 -4.14 6.99
CA LEU A 368 -6.68 -3.05 7.85
C LEU A 368 -8.00 -3.40 8.54
N ILE A 369 -8.94 -4.00 7.80
CA ILE A 369 -10.22 -4.45 8.35
C ILE A 369 -9.96 -5.51 9.42
N MET A 370 -9.05 -6.45 9.14
CA MET A 370 -8.67 -7.48 10.11
C MET A 370 -8.09 -6.89 11.38
N LEU A 371 -7.21 -5.87 11.28
CA LEU A 371 -6.64 -5.18 12.44
C LEU A 371 -7.72 -4.49 13.29
N ILE A 372 -8.66 -3.80 12.65
CA ILE A 372 -9.75 -3.10 13.34
C ILE A 372 -10.66 -4.10 14.08
N ILE A 373 -11.09 -5.16 13.39
CA ILE A 373 -11.92 -6.23 13.95
C ILE A 373 -11.21 -6.89 15.13
N THR A 374 -9.93 -7.21 14.97
CA THR A 374 -9.12 -7.86 15.99
C THR A 374 -9.02 -6.97 17.24
N THR A 375 -8.70 -5.69 17.05
CA THR A 375 -8.61 -4.71 18.14
C THR A 375 -9.94 -4.59 18.88
N PHE A 376 -11.04 -4.45 18.13
CA PHE A 376 -12.37 -4.25 18.67
C PHE A 376 -12.87 -5.48 19.44
N TYR A 377 -12.87 -6.67 18.82
CA TYR A 377 -13.37 -7.88 19.45
C TYR A 377 -12.46 -8.37 20.59
N ALA A 378 -11.16 -8.06 20.58
CA ALA A 378 -10.30 -8.29 21.75
C ALA A 378 -10.84 -7.55 22.99
N GLY A 379 -11.22 -6.27 22.85
CA GLY A 379 -11.81 -5.50 23.95
C GLY A 379 -13.20 -6.01 24.33
N GLU A 380 -14.05 -6.32 23.35
CA GLU A 380 -15.39 -6.84 23.61
C GLU A 380 -15.37 -8.20 24.32
N LEU A 381 -14.46 -9.10 23.94
CA LEU A 381 -14.31 -10.41 24.60
C LEU A 381 -13.77 -10.27 26.02
N VAL A 382 -12.77 -9.40 26.26
CA VAL A 382 -12.16 -9.25 27.58
C VAL A 382 -13.12 -8.58 28.59
N TRP A 383 -13.94 -7.62 28.15
CA TRP A 383 -14.77 -6.80 29.04
C TRP A 383 -16.24 -7.25 29.14
N ARG A 384 -16.67 -8.22 28.33
CA ARG A 384 -18.07 -8.70 28.25
C ARG A 384 -18.73 -8.93 29.61
N GLU A 385 -18.08 -9.71 30.48
CA GLU A 385 -18.66 -10.10 31.76
C GLU A 385 -18.79 -8.91 32.72
N ARG A 386 -17.89 -7.91 32.62
CA ARG A 386 -17.96 -6.67 33.41
C ARG A 386 -19.11 -5.78 32.93
N GLU A 387 -19.26 -5.63 31.61
CA GLU A 387 -20.32 -4.80 31.02
C GLU A 387 -21.72 -5.38 31.24
N HIS A 388 -21.84 -6.70 31.36
CA HIS A 388 -23.09 -7.37 31.73
C HIS A 388 -23.31 -7.51 33.24
N GLY A 389 -22.38 -7.07 34.08
CA GLY A 389 -22.52 -7.13 35.54
C GLY A 389 -22.42 -8.54 36.15
N ILE A 390 -21.84 -9.50 35.42
CA ILE A 390 -21.71 -10.91 35.86
C ILE A 390 -20.26 -11.30 36.20
N ALA A 391 -19.30 -10.36 36.10
CA ALA A 391 -17.88 -10.63 36.36
C ALA A 391 -17.62 -11.23 37.75
N GLN A 392 -18.32 -10.75 38.80
CA GLN A 392 -18.15 -11.29 40.16
C GLN A 392 -18.64 -12.73 40.29
N MET A 393 -19.72 -13.10 39.59
CA MET A 393 -20.21 -14.49 39.54
C MET A 393 -19.20 -15.38 38.83
N HIS A 394 -18.63 -14.89 37.73
CA HIS A 394 -17.60 -15.61 36.98
C HIS A 394 -16.33 -15.79 37.81
N ASP A 395 -15.84 -14.76 38.48
CA ASP A 395 -14.61 -14.80 39.29
C ASP A 395 -14.70 -15.76 40.50
N ALA A 396 -15.93 -16.04 40.97
CA ALA A 396 -16.18 -16.99 42.05
C ALA A 396 -16.15 -18.47 41.61
N LEU A 397 -16.11 -18.75 40.30
CA LEU A 397 -16.06 -20.13 39.79
C LEU A 397 -14.71 -20.79 40.12
N PRO A 398 -14.69 -22.07 40.56
CA PRO A 398 -13.48 -22.82 40.89
C PRO A 398 -12.75 -23.34 39.63
N ILE A 399 -12.57 -22.48 38.62
CA ILE A 399 -11.85 -22.80 37.37
C ILE A 399 -10.49 -22.08 37.31
N PRO A 400 -9.49 -22.62 36.60
CA PRO A 400 -8.14 -22.03 36.53
C PRO A 400 -8.06 -20.80 35.60
N SER A 401 -7.07 -19.92 35.81
CA SER A 401 -7.04 -18.59 35.14
C SER A 401 -6.87 -18.65 33.63
N TRP A 402 -6.14 -19.65 33.14
CA TRP A 402 -5.95 -19.86 31.71
C TRP A 402 -7.27 -20.17 30.98
N LEU A 403 -8.27 -20.71 31.70
CA LEU A 403 -9.60 -21.01 31.16
C LEU A 403 -10.48 -19.75 31.02
N TYR A 404 -10.05 -18.58 31.52
CA TYR A 404 -10.70 -17.30 31.20
C TYR A 404 -10.11 -16.65 29.94
N PHE A 405 -8.78 -16.74 29.78
CA PHE A 405 -8.06 -16.04 28.72
C PHE A 405 -7.97 -16.84 27.42
N LEU A 406 -7.53 -18.11 27.48
CA LEU A 406 -7.28 -18.90 26.27
C LEU A 406 -8.54 -19.14 25.44
N PRO A 407 -9.73 -19.43 26.01
CA PRO A 407 -10.92 -19.60 25.18
C PRO A 407 -11.28 -18.33 24.40
N LYS A 408 -11.07 -17.14 24.98
CA LYS A 408 -11.32 -15.85 24.34
C LYS A 408 -10.30 -15.58 23.23
N LEU A 409 -9.03 -15.89 23.47
CA LEU A 409 -7.97 -15.78 22.46
C LEU A 409 -8.22 -16.70 21.26
N PHE A 410 -8.48 -17.98 21.50
CA PHE A 410 -8.77 -18.92 20.42
C PHE A 410 -10.09 -18.61 19.71
N ALA A 411 -11.10 -18.08 20.41
CA ALA A 411 -12.31 -17.58 19.77
C ALA A 411 -12.01 -16.40 18.84
N LEU A 412 -11.19 -15.43 19.25
CA LEU A 412 -10.77 -14.31 18.40
C LEU A 412 -9.97 -14.78 17.18
N ILE A 413 -9.04 -15.70 17.37
CA ILE A 413 -8.25 -16.32 16.27
C ILE A 413 -9.17 -17.09 15.30
N ALA A 414 -10.18 -17.80 15.81
CA ALA A 414 -11.16 -18.49 14.98
C ALA A 414 -12.05 -17.51 14.21
N VAL A 415 -12.41 -16.35 14.80
CA VAL A 415 -13.11 -15.27 14.08
C VAL A 415 -12.26 -14.78 12.90
N GLN A 416 -10.96 -14.54 13.10
CA GLN A 416 -10.04 -14.17 12.01
C GLN A 416 -10.02 -15.25 10.93
N GLY A 417 -9.89 -16.53 11.31
CA GLY A 417 -9.89 -17.65 10.36
C GLY A 417 -11.17 -17.73 9.52
N ILE A 418 -12.34 -17.49 10.11
CA ILE A 418 -13.62 -17.45 9.38
C ILE A 418 -13.67 -16.30 8.38
N LEU A 419 -13.16 -15.13 8.76
CA LEU A 419 -13.08 -13.99 7.86
C LEU A 419 -12.11 -14.25 6.69
N LEU A 420 -11.00 -14.95 6.93
CA LEU A 420 -10.08 -15.35 5.86
C LEU A 420 -10.65 -16.44 4.95
N LEU A 421 -11.42 -17.39 5.49
CA LEU A 421 -12.15 -18.34 4.66
C LEU A 421 -13.17 -17.61 3.76
N MET A 422 -13.84 -16.59 4.30
CA MET A 422 -14.72 -15.74 3.51
C MET A 422 -13.95 -14.98 2.42
N THR A 423 -12.74 -14.47 2.67
CA THR A 423 -11.93 -13.82 1.63
C THR A 423 -11.48 -14.79 0.54
N ILE A 424 -11.13 -16.03 0.87
CA ILE A 424 -10.82 -17.09 -0.10
C ILE A 424 -12.05 -17.38 -0.98
N ILE A 425 -13.22 -17.59 -0.36
CA ILE A 425 -14.47 -17.85 -1.09
C ILE A 425 -14.80 -16.66 -2.02
N PHE A 426 -14.65 -15.43 -1.53
CA PHE A 426 -14.84 -14.23 -2.34
C PHE A 426 -13.85 -14.18 -3.51
N GLY A 427 -12.58 -14.52 -3.30
CA GLY A 427 -11.56 -14.58 -4.35
C GLY A 427 -11.93 -15.56 -5.46
N ILE A 428 -12.30 -16.78 -5.09
CA ILE A 428 -12.75 -17.82 -6.05
C ILE A 428 -14.00 -17.34 -6.80
N PHE A 429 -14.99 -16.77 -6.10
CA PHE A 429 -16.18 -16.21 -6.73
C PHE A 429 -15.86 -15.05 -7.68
N LEU A 430 -14.90 -14.18 -7.31
CA LEU A 430 -14.45 -13.08 -8.15
C LEU A 430 -13.82 -13.61 -9.45
N GLN A 431 -12.95 -14.62 -9.36
CA GLN A 431 -12.37 -15.28 -10.53
C GLN A 431 -13.45 -15.86 -11.43
N MET A 432 -14.40 -16.62 -10.87
CA MET A 432 -15.55 -17.17 -11.60
C MET A 432 -16.40 -16.10 -12.28
N SER A 433 -16.75 -15.03 -11.56
CA SER A 433 -17.59 -13.94 -12.10
C SER A 433 -16.91 -13.18 -13.24
N LYS A 434 -15.57 -13.15 -13.26
CA LYS A 434 -14.75 -12.59 -14.32
C LYS A 434 -14.39 -13.62 -15.41
N GLY A 435 -14.96 -14.83 -15.38
CA GLY A 435 -14.78 -15.87 -16.39
C GLY A 435 -13.44 -16.61 -16.33
N TYR A 436 -12.76 -16.61 -15.19
CA TYR A 436 -11.49 -17.30 -14.96
C TYR A 436 -11.71 -18.51 -14.04
N PHE A 437 -11.37 -19.71 -14.52
CA PHE A 437 -11.67 -20.98 -13.84
C PHE A 437 -10.43 -21.79 -13.42
N HIS A 438 -9.23 -21.24 -13.58
CA HIS A 438 -7.98 -21.88 -13.18
C HIS A 438 -7.61 -21.52 -11.73
N PHE A 439 -8.22 -22.20 -10.76
CA PHE A 439 -8.02 -21.92 -9.34
C PHE A 439 -6.80 -22.62 -8.76
N GLU A 440 -5.83 -21.85 -8.26
CA GLU A 440 -4.67 -22.40 -7.56
C GLU A 440 -4.91 -22.44 -6.05
N LEU A 441 -5.66 -23.43 -5.59
CA LEU A 441 -6.03 -23.56 -4.17
C LEU A 441 -4.82 -23.66 -3.23
N GLY A 442 -3.72 -24.25 -3.71
CA GLY A 442 -2.45 -24.30 -2.95
C GLY A 442 -1.89 -22.91 -2.65
N GLN A 443 -2.06 -21.96 -3.56
CA GLN A 443 -1.61 -20.59 -3.38
C GLN A 443 -2.46 -19.85 -2.33
N TYR A 444 -3.78 -20.03 -2.37
CA TYR A 444 -4.68 -19.52 -1.33
C TYR A 444 -4.31 -20.05 0.05
N LEU A 445 -4.00 -21.35 0.15
CA LEU A 445 -3.58 -21.97 1.41
C LEU A 445 -2.26 -21.37 1.92
N ILE A 446 -1.25 -21.24 1.07
CA ILE A 446 0.06 -20.74 1.51
C ILE A 446 -0.02 -19.25 1.87
N SER A 447 -0.54 -18.39 1.00
CA SER A 447 -0.57 -16.96 1.26
C SER A 447 -1.53 -16.59 2.40
N ILE A 448 -2.78 -17.06 2.34
CA ILE A 448 -3.81 -16.58 3.27
C ILE A 448 -3.80 -17.36 4.60
N ILE A 449 -3.62 -18.68 4.56
CA ILE A 449 -3.70 -19.53 5.76
C ILE A 449 -2.35 -19.73 6.43
N ILE A 450 -1.25 -19.90 5.67
CA ILE A 450 0.08 -20.15 6.26
C ILE A 450 0.82 -18.84 6.58
N ILE A 451 0.62 -17.77 5.82
CA ILE A 451 1.32 -16.49 6.03
C ILE A 451 0.44 -15.45 6.74
N ASP A 452 -0.71 -15.11 6.15
CA ASP A 452 -1.55 -14.03 6.70
C ASP A 452 -2.20 -14.39 8.04
N TRP A 453 -2.77 -15.60 8.16
CA TRP A 453 -3.48 -15.99 9.40
C TRP A 453 -2.56 -15.99 10.64
N PRO A 454 -1.35 -16.58 10.63
CA PRO A 454 -0.42 -16.45 11.75
C PRO A 454 -0.05 -15.01 12.05
N THR A 455 0.13 -14.16 11.03
CA THR A 455 0.38 -12.73 11.23
C THR A 455 -0.77 -12.05 11.99
N TYR A 456 -2.02 -12.37 11.66
CA TYR A 456 -3.18 -11.87 12.40
C TYR A 456 -3.33 -12.50 13.79
N MET A 457 -2.90 -13.75 13.99
CA MET A 457 -2.85 -14.38 15.32
C MET A 457 -1.89 -13.62 16.24
N LEU A 458 -0.73 -13.18 15.74
CA LEU A 458 0.20 -12.33 16.50
C LEU A 458 -0.49 -11.03 16.93
N LEU A 459 -1.22 -10.38 16.02
CA LEU A 459 -2.01 -9.17 16.35
C LEU A 459 -3.11 -9.43 17.37
N ALA A 460 -3.78 -10.59 17.33
CA ALA A 460 -4.79 -10.98 18.32
C ALA A 460 -4.18 -11.13 19.72
N VAL A 461 -3.00 -11.77 19.80
CA VAL A 461 -2.24 -11.87 21.05
C VAL A 461 -1.90 -10.48 21.57
N LEU A 462 -1.31 -9.61 20.75
CA LEU A 462 -0.95 -8.24 21.15
C LEU A 462 -2.18 -7.45 21.65
N ALA A 463 -3.28 -7.49 20.89
CA ALA A 463 -4.50 -6.77 21.25
C ALA A 463 -5.09 -7.24 22.59
N MET A 464 -5.16 -8.56 22.82
CA MET A 464 -5.64 -9.10 24.09
C MET A 464 -4.67 -8.82 25.24
N THR A 465 -3.36 -8.90 25.02
CA THR A 465 -2.35 -8.56 26.03
C THR A 465 -2.48 -7.10 26.47
N LEU A 466 -2.64 -6.16 25.54
CA LEU A 466 -2.84 -4.76 25.89
C LEU A 466 -4.14 -4.52 26.68
N GLN A 467 -5.23 -5.22 26.33
CA GLN A 467 -6.48 -5.17 27.11
C GLN A 467 -6.28 -5.63 28.56
N VAL A 468 -5.52 -6.71 28.76
CA VAL A 468 -5.25 -7.27 30.09
C VAL A 468 -4.29 -6.38 30.89
N LEU A 469 -3.18 -5.93 30.30
CA LEU A 469 -2.15 -5.18 31.02
C LEU A 469 -2.67 -3.80 31.45
N LEU A 470 -3.24 -3.05 30.50
CA LEU A 470 -3.72 -1.69 30.75
C LEU A 470 -4.99 -1.66 31.61
N ASN A 471 -5.78 -2.73 31.62
CA ASN A 471 -7.01 -2.88 32.41
C ASN A 471 -7.97 -1.67 32.25
N GLN A 472 -7.96 -1.07 31.06
CA GLN A 472 -8.85 0.03 30.68
C GLN A 472 -9.20 -0.13 29.19
N LYS A 473 -10.46 -0.50 28.89
CA LYS A 473 -10.94 -0.84 27.52
C LYS A 473 -10.52 0.20 26.48
N TYR A 474 -10.74 1.47 26.78
CA TYR A 474 -10.46 2.59 25.87
C TYR A 474 -8.98 2.91 25.73
N ILE A 475 -8.19 2.79 26.81
CA ILE A 475 -6.74 3.01 26.75
C ILE A 475 -6.08 1.89 25.95
N ALA A 476 -6.58 0.65 26.05
CA ALA A 476 -6.09 -0.45 25.24
C ALA A 476 -6.43 -0.31 23.76
N TYR A 477 -7.64 0.15 23.41
CA TYR A 477 -7.94 0.53 22.03
C TYR A 477 -7.00 1.64 21.53
N PHE A 478 -6.75 2.65 22.37
CA PHE A 478 -5.82 3.72 22.04
C PHE A 478 -4.38 3.20 21.81
N ALA A 479 -3.89 2.30 22.66
CA ALA A 479 -2.58 1.68 22.49
C ALA A 479 -2.46 0.87 21.18
N MET A 480 -3.51 0.17 20.78
CA MET A 480 -3.56 -0.52 19.48
C MET A 480 -3.55 0.47 18.30
N ILE A 481 -4.22 1.61 18.43
CA ILE A 481 -4.16 2.68 17.41
C ILE A 481 -2.74 3.25 17.31
N LEU A 482 -2.04 3.47 18.43
CA LEU A 482 -0.64 3.92 18.41
C LEU A 482 0.30 2.89 17.76
N TYR A 483 0.12 1.60 18.06
CA TYR A 483 0.84 0.52 17.39
C TYR A 483 0.60 0.57 15.87
N PHE A 484 -0.65 0.75 15.45
CA PHE A 484 -0.99 0.85 14.03
C PHE A 484 -0.36 2.07 13.34
N ILE A 485 -0.37 3.23 14.00
CA ILE A 485 0.30 4.45 13.51
C ILE A 485 1.80 4.17 13.37
N ALA A 486 2.44 3.56 14.37
CA ALA A 486 3.85 3.19 14.31
C ALA A 486 4.14 2.20 13.16
N TYR A 487 3.28 1.22 12.94
CA TYR A 487 3.41 0.26 11.85
C TYR A 487 3.40 0.94 10.46
N ILE A 488 2.47 1.87 10.23
CA ILE A 488 2.39 2.60 8.96
C ILE A 488 3.54 3.60 8.82
N SER A 489 3.88 4.33 9.88
CA SER A 489 4.88 5.40 9.83
C SER A 489 6.32 4.92 9.94
N ARG A 490 6.59 3.64 10.21
CA ARG A 490 7.94 3.08 10.43
C ARG A 490 8.95 3.43 9.35
N LEU A 491 8.55 3.33 8.07
CA LEU A 491 9.41 3.68 6.92
C LEU A 491 9.68 5.18 6.90
N LEU A 492 8.68 5.97 7.29
CA LEU A 492 8.83 7.41 7.37
C LEU A 492 9.75 7.79 8.51
N ILE A 493 9.82 7.09 9.63
CA ILE A 493 10.67 7.45 10.79
C ILE A 493 12.04 6.75 10.79
N GLY A 494 12.39 6.02 9.73
CA GLY A 494 13.67 5.28 9.62
C GLY A 494 13.72 3.96 10.40
N PHE A 495 12.61 3.48 10.94
CA PHE A 495 12.51 2.14 11.57
C PHE A 495 12.14 1.08 10.53
N GLU A 496 13.11 0.79 9.66
CA GLU A 496 12.91 -0.11 8.52
C GLU A 496 13.16 -1.58 8.86
N HIS A 497 13.94 -1.86 9.91
CA HIS A 497 14.39 -3.22 10.21
C HIS A 497 13.21 -4.12 10.67
N PRO A 498 12.94 -5.25 9.99
CA PRO A 498 11.74 -6.07 10.27
C PRO A 498 11.67 -6.69 11.68
N MET A 499 12.78 -6.73 12.41
CA MET A 499 12.83 -7.26 13.79
C MET A 499 12.46 -6.22 14.88
N ILE A 500 12.14 -4.97 14.51
CA ILE A 500 11.84 -3.90 15.49
C ILE A 500 10.37 -3.94 15.91
N LEU A 501 9.45 -3.86 14.95
CA LEU A 501 8.02 -3.79 15.24
C LEU A 501 7.38 -5.18 15.29
N PHE A 502 6.70 -5.46 16.40
CA PHE A 502 6.07 -6.75 16.65
C PHE A 502 5.12 -7.17 15.53
N GLY A 503 5.24 -8.40 15.06
CA GLY A 503 4.38 -8.97 14.00
C GLY A 503 4.72 -8.52 12.58
N GLN A 504 5.83 -7.79 12.38
CA GLN A 504 6.27 -7.39 11.04
C GLN A 504 7.02 -8.53 10.34
N ILE A 505 6.65 -8.77 9.08
CA ILE A 505 7.36 -9.67 8.16
C ILE A 505 7.91 -8.88 6.96
N PRO A 506 9.04 -9.29 6.35
CA PRO A 506 9.53 -8.70 5.11
C PRO A 506 8.52 -8.87 3.97
N PRO A 507 8.43 -7.92 3.02
CA PRO A 507 7.61 -8.08 1.83
C PRO A 507 8.14 -9.25 0.97
N PHE A 508 7.24 -9.97 0.33
CA PHE A 508 7.56 -11.04 -0.61
C PHE A 508 6.73 -10.92 -1.89
N VAL A 509 7.22 -11.50 -2.98
CA VAL A 509 6.53 -11.51 -4.28
C VAL A 509 6.45 -12.95 -4.77
N TYR A 510 5.24 -13.40 -5.07
CA TYR A 510 5.00 -14.68 -5.75
C TYR A 510 4.99 -14.43 -7.27
N SER A 511 5.74 -15.18 -8.08
CA SER A 511 5.66 -15.12 -9.55
C SER A 511 5.26 -16.49 -10.11
N ASP A 512 4.48 -16.54 -11.18
CA ASP A 512 4.09 -17.82 -11.80
C ASP A 512 5.32 -18.56 -12.37
N MET A 513 6.38 -17.82 -12.72
CA MET A 513 7.67 -18.38 -13.15
C MET A 513 8.51 -18.95 -12.00
N ASN A 514 8.52 -18.30 -10.82
CA ASN A 514 9.43 -18.63 -9.70
C ASN A 514 8.75 -19.17 -8.43
N GLY A 515 7.42 -19.20 -8.39
CA GLY A 515 6.62 -19.44 -7.19
C GLY A 515 6.92 -18.44 -6.07
N TYR A 516 6.82 -18.91 -4.82
CA TYR A 516 7.25 -18.14 -3.63
C TYR A 516 8.78 -18.00 -3.51
N GLY A 517 9.54 -18.77 -4.29
CA GLY A 517 10.99 -18.78 -4.29
C GLY A 517 11.61 -18.88 -2.88
N HIS A 518 12.63 -18.07 -2.64
CA HIS A 518 13.38 -18.03 -1.38
C HIS A 518 12.70 -17.25 -0.26
N TYR A 519 11.57 -16.58 -0.55
CA TYR A 519 10.88 -15.76 0.44
C TYR A 519 10.19 -16.61 1.50
N LEU A 520 9.59 -17.74 1.12
CA LEU A 520 8.75 -18.54 2.02
C LEU A 520 9.49 -18.97 3.31
N ALA A 521 10.69 -19.54 3.17
CA ALA A 521 11.48 -19.99 4.32
C ALA A 521 11.84 -18.81 5.26
N THR A 522 12.18 -17.66 4.67
CA THR A 522 12.49 -16.44 5.42
C THR A 522 11.26 -15.94 6.17
N THR A 523 10.11 -15.84 5.50
CA THR A 523 8.83 -15.42 6.09
C THR A 523 8.42 -16.32 7.24
N VAL A 524 8.50 -17.65 7.08
CA VAL A 524 8.19 -18.61 8.16
C VAL A 524 9.12 -18.41 9.35
N MET A 525 10.41 -18.15 9.13
CA MET A 525 11.36 -17.89 10.23
C MET A 525 11.00 -16.62 11.01
N TYR A 526 10.56 -15.55 10.33
CA TYR A 526 10.03 -14.35 11.00
C TYR A 526 8.75 -14.64 11.80
N LEU A 527 7.87 -15.50 11.30
CA LEU A 527 6.68 -15.94 12.04
C LEU A 527 7.04 -16.76 13.28
N VAL A 528 8.06 -17.62 13.20
CA VAL A 528 8.56 -18.38 14.36
C VAL A 528 9.18 -17.42 15.39
N PHE A 529 9.99 -16.46 14.93
CA PHE A 529 10.57 -15.41 15.77
C PHE A 529 9.49 -14.65 16.53
N TRP A 530 8.54 -14.03 15.84
CA TRP A 530 7.45 -13.31 16.51
C TRP A 530 6.49 -14.22 17.27
N GLY A 531 6.35 -15.48 16.86
CA GLY A 531 5.60 -16.51 17.58
C GLY A 531 6.18 -16.80 18.95
N GLY A 532 7.51 -16.84 19.08
CA GLY A 532 8.20 -16.92 20.37
C GLY A 532 7.89 -15.73 21.27
N ALA A 533 7.93 -14.50 20.74
CA ALA A 533 7.53 -13.30 21.47
C ALA A 533 6.05 -13.33 21.87
N ALA A 534 5.15 -13.76 20.98
CA ALA A 534 3.72 -13.90 21.26
C ALA A 534 3.46 -14.91 22.38
N TRP A 535 4.20 -16.02 22.43
CA TRP A 535 4.11 -16.98 23.53
C TRP A 535 4.46 -16.33 24.87
N VAL A 536 5.52 -15.53 24.93
CA VAL A 536 5.89 -14.75 26.13
C VAL A 536 4.77 -13.77 26.51
N LEU A 537 4.15 -13.08 25.54
CA LEU A 537 3.04 -12.17 25.78
C LEU A 537 1.79 -12.91 26.32
N VAL A 538 1.47 -14.09 25.80
CA VAL A 538 0.37 -14.93 26.33
C VAL A 538 0.65 -15.33 27.78
N ALA A 539 1.85 -15.84 28.08
CA ALA A 539 2.22 -16.20 29.44
C ALA A 539 2.18 -15.00 30.40
N THR A 540 2.63 -13.83 29.94
CA THR A 540 2.54 -12.57 30.70
C THR A 540 1.08 -12.15 30.92
N SER A 541 0.21 -12.31 29.93
CA SER A 541 -1.22 -12.00 30.05
C SER A 541 -1.91 -12.88 31.09
N LEU A 542 -1.53 -14.16 31.16
CA LEU A 542 -2.03 -15.09 32.18
C LEU A 542 -1.61 -14.68 33.60
N MET A 543 -0.41 -14.11 33.77
CA MET A 543 0.07 -13.60 35.07
C MET A 543 -0.72 -12.39 35.56
N PHE A 544 -1.09 -11.49 34.64
CA PHE A 544 -1.71 -10.20 34.94
C PHE A 544 -3.24 -10.20 34.84
N TRP A 545 -3.86 -11.35 34.55
CA TRP A 545 -5.32 -11.49 34.54
C TRP A 545 -5.90 -11.19 35.93
N SER A 546 -6.64 -10.09 36.03
CA SER A 546 -7.26 -9.66 37.30
C SER A 546 -8.45 -10.55 37.64
N ARG A 547 -8.43 -11.17 38.83
CA ARG A 547 -9.60 -11.78 39.47
C ARG A 547 -10.01 -10.95 40.69
N GLY A 548 -11.31 -10.70 40.84
CA GLY A 548 -11.88 -9.97 41.97
C GLY A 548 -12.01 -8.46 41.73
N THR A 549 -12.47 -7.75 42.76
CA THR A 549 -12.88 -6.33 42.68
C THR A 549 -11.75 -5.33 42.95
N ASN A 550 -10.58 -5.79 43.39
CA ASN A 550 -9.46 -4.92 43.73
C ASN A 550 -8.61 -4.61 42.48
N ASP A 551 -8.87 -3.46 41.86
CA ASP A 551 -8.23 -3.03 40.61
C ASP A 551 -6.89 -2.26 40.79
N ASN A 552 -6.37 -2.15 42.02
CA ASN A 552 -5.17 -1.37 42.28
C ASN A 552 -3.90 -2.02 41.69
N TRP A 553 -3.07 -1.24 41.00
CA TRP A 553 -1.86 -1.71 40.31
C TRP A 553 -0.86 -2.42 41.23
N ALA A 554 -0.67 -1.90 42.46
CA ALA A 554 0.23 -2.50 43.44
C ALA A 554 -0.20 -3.93 43.82
N THR A 555 -1.49 -4.13 44.04
CA THR A 555 -2.10 -5.42 44.36
C THR A 555 -1.98 -6.38 43.18
N ARG A 556 -2.19 -5.91 41.94
CA ARG A 556 -2.02 -6.73 40.72
C ARG A 556 -0.58 -7.24 40.57
N LYS A 557 0.42 -6.39 40.83
CA LYS A 557 1.85 -6.81 40.78
C LYS A 557 2.17 -7.86 41.84
N GLN A 558 1.61 -7.73 43.03
CA GLN A 558 1.78 -8.72 44.10
C GLN A 558 1.11 -10.05 43.77
N LEU A 559 -0.11 -10.02 43.22
CA LEU A 559 -0.83 -11.20 42.76
C LEU A 559 -0.12 -11.89 41.59
N ALA A 560 0.43 -11.12 40.64
CA ALA A 560 1.21 -11.64 39.52
C ALA A 560 2.50 -12.35 39.97
N ARG A 561 3.15 -11.86 41.03
CA ARG A 561 4.31 -12.56 41.62
C ARG A 561 3.91 -13.88 42.29
N ARG A 562 2.72 -13.92 42.91
CA ARG A 562 2.19 -15.13 43.55
C ARG A 562 1.68 -16.16 42.55
N SER A 563 1.36 -15.76 41.32
CA SER A 563 0.91 -16.67 40.25
C SER A 563 2.05 -17.31 39.45
N LEU A 564 3.31 -16.98 39.75
CA LEU A 564 4.51 -17.62 39.18
C LEU A 564 4.63 -19.07 39.65
N THR A 565 4.12 -19.98 38.84
CA THR A 565 4.30 -21.43 39.01
C THR A 565 5.51 -21.90 38.19
N PRO A 566 6.16 -23.02 38.56
CA PRO A 566 7.25 -23.61 37.76
C PRO A 566 6.83 -23.87 36.31
N ALA A 567 5.57 -24.27 36.08
CA ALA A 567 5.01 -24.46 34.74
C ALA A 567 4.94 -23.15 33.94
N LEU A 568 4.54 -22.04 34.56
CA LEU A 568 4.47 -20.73 33.90
C LEU A 568 5.86 -20.19 33.58
N MET A 569 6.82 -20.37 34.48
CA MET A 569 8.23 -20.04 34.25
C MET A 569 8.82 -20.88 33.11
N GLY A 570 8.51 -22.19 33.05
CA GLY A 570 8.91 -23.05 31.95
C GLY A 570 8.37 -22.58 30.60
N ASN A 571 7.10 -22.13 30.54
CA ASN A 571 6.51 -21.56 29.33
C ASN A 571 7.17 -20.25 28.90
N LEU A 572 7.47 -19.35 29.85
CA LEU A 572 8.21 -18.12 29.57
C LEU A 572 9.62 -18.41 29.04
N ALA A 573 10.32 -19.37 29.64
CA ALA A 573 11.65 -19.78 29.21
C ALA A 573 11.62 -20.41 27.81
N ALA A 574 10.62 -21.26 27.51
CA ALA A 574 10.46 -21.88 26.19
C ALA A 574 10.18 -20.84 25.10
N GLY A 575 9.22 -19.93 25.32
CA GLY A 575 8.92 -18.85 24.38
C GLY A 575 10.10 -17.91 24.16
N GLY A 576 10.81 -17.56 25.25
CA GLY A 576 12.03 -16.75 25.19
C GLY A 576 13.18 -17.43 24.44
N LEU A 577 13.36 -18.74 24.62
CA LEU A 577 14.37 -19.53 23.90
C LEU A 577 14.07 -19.56 22.40
N ILE A 578 12.82 -19.76 21.99
CA ILE A 578 12.42 -19.70 20.57
C ILE A 578 12.67 -18.31 20.00
N PHE A 579 12.25 -17.26 20.72
CA PHE A 579 12.46 -15.87 20.30
C PHE A 579 13.94 -15.55 20.10
N CYS A 580 14.79 -15.89 21.08
CA CYS A 580 16.23 -15.62 21.01
C CYS A 580 16.95 -16.47 19.95
N SER A 581 16.60 -17.76 19.82
CA SER A 581 17.25 -18.65 18.85
C SER A 581 16.88 -18.31 17.40
N ALA A 582 15.58 -18.14 17.10
CA ALA A 582 15.14 -17.69 15.79
C ALA A 582 15.64 -16.27 15.48
N GLY A 583 15.66 -15.40 16.50
CA GLY A 583 16.21 -14.04 16.39
C GLY A 583 17.71 -14.04 16.07
N ALA A 584 18.50 -14.91 16.70
CA ALA A 584 19.94 -15.03 16.42
C ALA A 584 20.20 -15.52 14.99
N ILE A 585 19.43 -16.50 14.51
CA ILE A 585 19.53 -16.99 13.13
C ILE A 585 19.15 -15.89 12.13
N LEU A 586 18.05 -15.18 12.38
CA LEU A 586 17.61 -14.08 11.53
C LEU A 586 18.66 -12.96 11.51
N PHE A 587 19.10 -12.50 12.67
CA PHE A 587 20.10 -11.44 12.79
C PHE A 587 21.42 -11.83 12.13
N TYR A 588 21.87 -13.07 12.29
CA TYR A 588 23.04 -13.57 11.58
C TYR A 588 22.81 -13.50 10.06
N ASN A 589 21.69 -14.00 9.57
CA ASN A 589 21.40 -13.98 8.13
C ASN A 589 21.23 -12.56 7.58
N THR A 590 20.62 -11.62 8.31
CA THR A 590 20.31 -10.28 7.80
C THR A 590 21.43 -9.26 8.02
N ASN A 591 22.21 -9.38 9.10
CA ASN A 591 23.18 -8.37 9.51
C ASN A 591 24.64 -8.84 9.43
N ILE A 592 24.91 -10.15 9.47
CA ILE A 592 26.26 -10.71 9.44
C ILE A 592 26.57 -11.37 8.09
N ALA A 593 25.77 -12.36 7.68
CA ALA A 593 25.92 -13.05 6.40
C ALA A 593 25.52 -12.15 5.22
N ASN A 594 24.51 -11.31 5.43
CA ASN A 594 24.16 -10.20 4.55
C ASN A 594 24.38 -8.89 5.31
N HIS A 595 24.58 -7.80 4.57
CA HIS A 595 24.74 -6.47 5.16
C HIS A 595 23.41 -5.72 5.02
N TYR A 596 22.59 -5.75 6.08
CA TYR A 596 21.42 -4.89 6.16
C TYR A 596 21.86 -3.42 6.11
N ARG A 597 21.27 -2.65 5.20
CA ARG A 597 21.48 -1.21 5.07
C ARG A 597 20.14 -0.50 5.14
N SER A 598 20.06 0.48 6.02
CA SER A 598 18.95 1.42 6.04
C SER A 598 18.97 2.35 4.81
N SER A 599 17.82 2.94 4.48
CA SER A 599 17.75 4.00 3.46
C SER A 599 18.73 5.15 3.71
N PHE A 600 18.96 5.48 4.99
CA PHE A 600 19.92 6.52 5.37
C PHE A 600 21.38 6.12 5.10
N GLU A 601 21.79 4.91 5.47
CA GLU A 601 23.14 4.41 5.17
C GLU A 601 23.39 4.29 3.68
N GLN A 602 22.38 3.89 2.91
CA GLN A 602 22.45 3.88 1.45
C GLN A 602 22.67 5.30 0.89
N GLY A 603 21.97 6.30 1.42
CA GLY A 603 22.19 7.71 1.09
C GLY A 603 23.60 8.19 1.44
N GLU A 604 24.11 7.86 2.63
CA GLU A 604 25.49 8.19 3.01
C GLU A 604 26.52 7.52 2.10
N LEU A 605 26.31 6.28 1.68
CA LEU A 605 27.19 5.61 0.72
C LEU A 605 27.20 6.33 -0.64
N GLN A 606 26.03 6.70 -1.16
CA GLN A 606 25.91 7.49 -2.40
C GLN A 606 26.58 8.86 -2.28
N ALA A 607 26.38 9.56 -1.15
CA ALA A 607 27.03 10.84 -0.89
C ALA A 607 28.56 10.68 -0.79
N SER A 608 29.05 9.64 -0.11
CA SER A 608 30.48 9.35 0.01
C SER A 608 31.10 9.02 -1.34
N TYR A 609 30.37 8.31 -2.21
CA TYR A 609 30.77 7.98 -3.57
C TYR A 609 30.94 9.27 -4.37
N GLU A 610 29.95 10.15 -4.34
CA GLU A 610 30.00 11.43 -5.03
C GLU A 610 31.16 12.30 -4.54
N ARG A 611 31.30 12.52 -3.22
CA ARG A 611 32.38 13.34 -2.65
C ARG A 611 33.77 12.82 -3.03
N ARG A 612 33.98 11.50 -3.03
CA ARG A 612 35.30 10.90 -3.31
C ARG A 612 35.62 10.87 -4.80
N TYR A 613 34.65 10.56 -5.64
CA TYR A 613 34.90 10.16 -7.04
C TYR A 613 34.39 11.15 -8.08
N LYS A 614 33.52 12.12 -7.75
CA LYS A 614 32.97 13.09 -8.74
C LYS A 614 34.05 13.87 -9.48
N ARG A 615 35.18 14.18 -8.82
CA ARG A 615 36.34 14.84 -9.45
C ARG A 615 36.93 14.08 -10.64
N PHE A 616 36.66 12.77 -10.75
CA PHE A 616 37.12 11.92 -11.83
C PHE A 616 36.09 11.76 -12.96
N ALA A 617 34.89 12.34 -12.83
CA ALA A 617 33.79 12.13 -13.77
C ALA A 617 34.12 12.55 -15.21
N ASN A 618 34.92 13.61 -15.38
CA ASN A 618 35.28 14.15 -16.69
C ASN A 618 36.64 13.64 -17.21
N ARG A 619 37.30 12.72 -16.49
CA ARG A 619 38.57 12.16 -16.97
C ARG A 619 38.30 11.21 -18.15
N PRO A 620 39.06 11.29 -19.25
CA PRO A 620 38.94 10.32 -20.34
C PRO A 620 39.13 8.88 -19.83
N GLN A 621 38.23 7.99 -20.25
CA GLN A 621 38.25 6.56 -19.95
C GLN A 621 38.18 5.78 -21.26
N PRO A 622 38.76 4.57 -21.32
CA PRO A 622 38.72 3.77 -22.54
C PRO A 622 37.29 3.29 -22.79
N ARG A 623 36.97 3.08 -24.07
CA ARG A 623 35.66 2.56 -24.50
C ARG A 623 35.72 1.05 -24.65
N ILE A 624 34.68 0.37 -24.18
CA ILE A 624 34.46 -1.05 -24.48
C ILE A 624 34.06 -1.17 -25.96
N THR A 625 34.71 -2.07 -26.70
CA THR A 625 34.46 -2.30 -28.15
C THR A 625 34.16 -3.75 -28.49
N ASP A 626 34.52 -4.69 -27.64
CA ASP A 626 34.23 -6.12 -27.79
C ASP A 626 33.96 -6.68 -26.39
N VAL A 627 32.87 -7.44 -26.29
CA VAL A 627 32.43 -8.13 -25.07
C VAL A 627 32.32 -9.61 -25.38
N ARG A 628 33.15 -10.42 -24.71
CA ARG A 628 33.02 -11.88 -24.73
C ARG A 628 32.98 -12.45 -23.34
N PHE A 629 31.97 -13.27 -23.07
CA PHE A 629 31.87 -13.92 -21.77
C PHE A 629 31.22 -15.30 -21.84
N ALA A 630 31.61 -16.14 -20.89
CA ALA A 630 30.90 -17.32 -20.47
C ALA A 630 30.17 -17.02 -19.16
N LEU A 631 28.85 -17.24 -19.12
CA LEU A 631 28.01 -17.07 -17.95
C LEU A 631 27.42 -18.42 -17.55
N ASP A 632 27.77 -18.89 -16.38
CA ASP A 632 27.21 -20.09 -15.76
C ASP A 632 26.11 -19.72 -14.76
N LEU A 633 24.84 -19.89 -15.14
CA LEU A 633 23.67 -19.62 -14.29
C LEU A 633 23.29 -20.86 -13.49
N GLN A 634 23.31 -20.78 -12.16
CA GLN A 634 22.91 -21.88 -11.27
C GLN A 634 21.64 -21.50 -10.48
N PRO A 635 20.44 -21.55 -11.10
CA PRO A 635 19.18 -21.15 -10.46
C PRO A 635 18.94 -21.82 -9.11
N GLU A 636 19.20 -23.13 -9.01
CA GLU A 636 18.99 -23.95 -7.81
C GLU A 636 19.76 -23.41 -6.58
N LYS A 637 20.96 -22.86 -6.82
CA LYS A 637 21.85 -22.32 -5.78
C LYS A 637 21.73 -20.80 -5.64
N ARG A 638 20.98 -20.14 -6.52
CA ARG A 638 20.90 -18.68 -6.65
C ARG A 638 22.29 -18.05 -6.82
N SER A 639 23.15 -18.71 -7.60
CA SER A 639 24.49 -18.24 -7.92
C SER A 639 24.70 -18.15 -9.43
N ALA A 640 25.60 -17.27 -9.84
CA ALA A 640 26.06 -17.17 -11.21
C ALA A 640 27.57 -16.96 -11.22
N GLN A 641 28.26 -17.62 -12.14
CA GLN A 641 29.69 -17.41 -12.36
C GLN A 641 29.90 -16.82 -13.76
N LEU A 642 30.55 -15.67 -13.80
CA LEU A 642 30.87 -14.96 -15.05
C LEU A 642 32.39 -15.00 -15.25
N GLU A 643 32.82 -15.43 -16.43
CA GLU A 643 34.20 -15.33 -16.87
C GLU A 643 34.21 -14.70 -18.26
N GLY A 644 35.03 -13.69 -18.51
CA GLY A 644 35.02 -13.00 -19.78
C GLY A 644 36.11 -11.96 -19.91
N HIS A 645 36.18 -11.35 -21.08
CA HIS A 645 37.11 -10.27 -21.39
C HIS A 645 36.41 -9.12 -22.12
N TYR A 646 36.89 -7.91 -21.86
CA TYR A 646 36.54 -6.71 -22.59
C TYR A 646 37.72 -6.22 -23.40
N GLN A 647 37.49 -5.88 -24.67
CA GLN A 647 38.46 -5.11 -25.45
C GLN A 647 38.23 -3.61 -25.20
N LEU A 648 39.20 -3.00 -24.53
CA LEU A 648 39.22 -1.57 -24.23
C LEU A 648 40.03 -0.81 -25.29
N VAL A 649 39.45 0.25 -25.84
CA VAL A 649 40.10 1.12 -26.84
C VAL A 649 40.10 2.56 -26.33
N ASN A 650 41.28 3.17 -26.29
CA ASN A 650 41.40 4.60 -26.04
C ASN A 650 41.00 5.37 -27.30
N ARG A 651 39.80 5.94 -27.30
CA ARG A 651 39.31 6.83 -28.38
C ARG A 651 39.60 8.31 -28.12
N SER A 652 40.29 8.63 -27.03
CA SER A 652 40.67 10.00 -26.69
C SER A 652 42.04 10.35 -27.25
N ASN A 653 42.30 11.65 -27.41
CA ASN A 653 43.61 12.16 -27.82
C ASN A 653 44.60 12.25 -26.65
N GLN A 654 44.25 11.75 -25.46
CA GLN A 654 45.08 11.78 -24.26
C GLN A 654 45.50 10.36 -23.86
N ALA A 655 46.71 10.20 -23.35
CA ALA A 655 47.17 8.93 -22.82
C ALA A 655 46.43 8.59 -21.51
N ILE A 656 45.75 7.45 -21.46
CA ILE A 656 45.06 6.96 -20.26
C ILE A 656 46.02 6.11 -19.44
N ARG A 657 46.33 6.54 -18.21
CA ARG A 657 47.23 5.83 -17.27
C ARG A 657 46.49 5.07 -16.17
N GLU A 658 45.25 5.44 -15.91
CA GLU A 658 44.41 4.89 -14.83
C GLU A 658 43.03 4.55 -15.39
N ILE A 659 42.52 3.36 -15.04
CA ILE A 659 41.17 2.93 -15.39
C ILE A 659 40.36 2.87 -14.09
N PHE A 660 39.27 3.64 -14.04
CA PHE A 660 38.33 3.58 -12.93
C PHE A 660 37.34 2.47 -13.19
N ILE A 661 37.15 1.59 -12.21
CA ILE A 661 36.22 0.48 -12.29
C ILE A 661 35.29 0.56 -11.08
N LYS A 662 33.99 0.67 -11.32
CA LYS A 662 33.00 0.49 -10.26
C LYS A 662 32.64 -0.99 -10.17
N VAL A 663 32.94 -1.57 -9.01
CA VAL A 663 32.54 -2.93 -8.64
C VAL A 663 31.54 -2.84 -7.48
N ASN A 664 30.61 -3.79 -7.38
CA ASN A 664 29.71 -3.86 -6.24
C ASN A 664 30.41 -4.60 -5.09
N GLU A 665 30.68 -3.91 -3.98
CA GLU A 665 31.43 -4.44 -2.83
C GLU A 665 30.65 -5.51 -2.05
N ASP A 666 29.30 -5.49 -2.09
CA ASP A 666 28.45 -6.39 -1.29
C ASP A 666 28.11 -7.70 -1.97
N LEU A 667 28.49 -7.83 -3.24
CA LEU A 667 28.18 -9.01 -4.01
C LEU A 667 29.46 -9.82 -4.19
N HIS A 668 29.44 -11.09 -3.75
CA HIS A 668 30.31 -12.12 -4.34
C HIS A 668 29.97 -12.35 -5.83
N ILE A 669 28.89 -11.72 -6.33
CA ILE A 669 28.55 -11.58 -7.74
C ILE A 669 29.39 -10.43 -8.31
N GLN A 670 30.39 -10.76 -9.12
CA GLN A 670 30.98 -9.76 -10.02
C GLN A 670 29.88 -9.33 -11.01
N LYS A 671 29.19 -8.22 -10.73
CA LYS A 671 28.52 -7.48 -11.80
C LYS A 671 29.57 -7.18 -12.86
N MET A 672 29.15 -7.18 -14.12
CA MET A 672 29.99 -6.69 -15.20
C MET A 672 30.60 -5.33 -14.80
N PRO A 673 31.93 -5.21 -14.75
CA PRO A 673 32.58 -4.01 -14.28
C PRO A 673 32.18 -2.84 -15.17
N GLN A 674 31.75 -1.73 -14.56
CA GLN A 674 31.45 -0.50 -15.27
C GLN A 674 32.70 0.37 -15.29
N ILE A 675 33.08 0.85 -16.47
CA ILE A 675 34.27 1.68 -16.63
C ILE A 675 33.91 3.14 -16.38
N GLY A 676 34.76 3.85 -15.66
CA GLY A 676 34.59 5.26 -15.36
C GLY A 676 33.61 5.55 -14.22
N TYR A 677 33.35 6.85 -14.05
CA TYR A 677 32.45 7.35 -13.02
C TYR A 677 30.99 7.11 -13.40
N GLN A 678 30.16 6.75 -12.41
CA GLN A 678 28.79 6.32 -12.62
C GLN A 678 27.81 7.29 -11.96
N GLU A 679 27.25 8.21 -12.75
CA GLU A 679 26.36 9.28 -12.26
C GLU A 679 25.07 8.76 -11.61
N HIS A 680 24.62 7.55 -11.98
CA HIS A 680 23.45 6.89 -11.38
C HIS A 680 23.70 6.44 -9.93
N ALA A 681 24.96 6.46 -9.47
CA ALA A 681 25.32 6.15 -8.08
C ALA A 681 25.27 7.39 -7.18
N GLU A 682 25.01 8.57 -7.74
CA GLU A 682 24.80 9.81 -7.00
C GLU A 682 23.38 9.89 -6.43
N ILE A 683 23.22 10.72 -5.41
CA ILE A 683 21.90 11.11 -4.91
C ILE A 683 21.25 12.04 -5.94
N SER A 684 20.07 11.69 -6.43
CA SER A 684 19.36 12.48 -7.44
C SER A 684 18.43 13.52 -6.81
N GLU A 685 17.79 13.19 -5.69
CA GLU A 685 16.79 14.04 -5.04
C GLU A 685 17.42 15.26 -4.36
N GLU A 686 16.92 16.45 -4.70
CA GLU A 686 17.47 17.73 -4.21
C GLU A 686 17.41 17.83 -2.69
N ARG A 687 16.35 17.28 -2.08
CA ARG A 687 16.17 17.19 -0.64
C ARG A 687 17.26 16.35 0.03
N ASP A 688 17.48 15.14 -0.48
CA ASP A 688 18.48 14.22 0.10
C ASP A 688 19.89 14.75 -0.12
N ARG A 689 20.17 15.34 -1.30
CA ARG A 689 21.43 16.03 -1.57
C ARG A 689 21.73 17.09 -0.51
N LYS A 690 20.75 17.93 -0.18
CA LYS A 690 20.88 18.96 0.86
C LYS A 690 21.15 18.34 2.24
N LYS A 691 20.42 17.27 2.62
CA LYS A 691 20.63 16.55 3.88
C LYS A 691 22.06 16.03 4.02
N HIS A 692 22.65 15.60 2.90
CA HIS A 692 24.05 15.17 2.83
C HIS A 692 25.03 16.30 2.44
N GLY A 693 24.64 17.57 2.47
CA GLY A 693 25.54 18.70 2.16
C GLY A 693 26.13 18.69 0.75
N LEU A 694 25.45 18.06 -0.22
CA LEU A 694 25.85 18.02 -1.63
C LEU A 694 25.28 19.23 -2.37
N ALA A 695 26.02 19.74 -3.36
CA ALA A 695 25.57 20.84 -4.21
C ALA A 695 24.32 20.44 -5.02
N PRO A 696 23.45 21.37 -5.44
CA PRO A 696 22.36 21.06 -6.35
C PRO A 696 22.87 20.40 -7.64
N LYS A 697 22.13 19.41 -8.14
CA LYS A 697 22.45 18.66 -9.36
C LYS A 697 21.51 19.06 -10.49
N GLU A 698 22.06 19.45 -11.64
CA GLU A 698 21.28 19.60 -12.87
C GLU A 698 20.72 18.25 -13.32
N ARG A 699 19.49 18.23 -13.87
CA ARG A 699 18.88 16.97 -14.33
C ARG A 699 19.62 16.38 -15.53
N LYS A 700 20.02 17.26 -16.46
CA LYS A 700 20.67 16.86 -17.71
C LYS A 700 21.54 17.99 -18.25
N LEU A 701 22.64 17.63 -18.90
CA LEU A 701 23.50 18.56 -19.60
C LEU A 701 22.77 19.26 -20.75
N GLY A 702 23.14 20.51 -21.03
CA GLY A 702 22.61 21.27 -22.18
C GLY A 702 22.77 20.53 -23.51
N ARG A 703 21.87 20.80 -24.46
CA ARG A 703 21.75 20.07 -25.74
C ARG A 703 23.07 19.94 -26.50
N ASP A 704 23.82 21.04 -26.56
CA ASP A 704 25.08 21.16 -27.30
C ASP A 704 26.32 20.99 -26.41
N ASN A 705 26.15 20.47 -25.19
CA ASN A 705 27.27 20.28 -24.26
C ASN A 705 28.20 19.17 -24.77
N PRO A 706 29.50 19.45 -25.02
CA PRO A 706 30.43 18.47 -25.56
C PRO A 706 30.58 17.20 -24.72
N LEU A 707 30.49 17.29 -23.38
CA LEU A 707 30.59 16.13 -22.49
C LEU A 707 29.39 15.18 -22.65
N GLY A 708 28.20 15.75 -22.82
CA GLY A 708 26.99 14.98 -23.06
C GLY A 708 26.98 14.38 -24.47
N LEU A 709 27.49 15.10 -25.47
CA LEU A 709 27.59 14.58 -26.84
C LEU A 709 28.66 13.49 -27.01
N ALA A 710 29.66 13.46 -26.13
CA ALA A 710 30.70 12.42 -26.15
C ALA A 710 30.20 11.04 -25.71
N ASN A 711 29.02 10.95 -25.08
CA ASN A 711 28.42 9.70 -24.60
C ASN A 711 27.00 9.58 -25.15
N ASN A 712 26.54 8.37 -25.42
CA ASN A 712 25.11 8.17 -25.67
C ASN A 712 24.32 8.17 -24.35
N TYR A 713 23.00 8.36 -24.41
CA TYR A 713 22.19 8.48 -23.18
C TYR A 713 22.02 7.15 -22.40
N ILE A 714 22.39 6.01 -22.99
CA ILE A 714 22.25 4.67 -22.38
C ILE A 714 23.51 4.27 -21.59
N SER A 715 24.70 4.50 -22.17
CA SER A 715 25.99 4.12 -21.57
C SER A 715 27.02 5.24 -21.70
N ASN A 716 27.89 5.31 -20.69
CA ASN A 716 29.05 6.19 -20.64
C ASN A 716 30.40 5.46 -20.74
N ASP A 717 30.40 4.15 -20.99
CA ASP A 717 31.61 3.31 -21.09
C ASP A 717 31.73 2.58 -22.43
N ALA A 718 30.69 2.61 -23.25
CA ALA A 718 30.67 1.99 -24.57
C ALA A 718 29.84 2.81 -25.57
N ASP A 719 30.24 2.70 -26.84
CA ASP A 719 29.41 3.13 -27.97
C ASP A 719 28.71 1.87 -28.52
N TRP A 720 29.23 1.34 -29.63
CA TRP A 720 28.84 0.05 -30.19
C TRP A 720 29.91 -1.00 -29.88
N ILE A 721 29.47 -2.20 -29.52
CA ILE A 721 30.31 -3.35 -29.19
C ILE A 721 30.06 -4.53 -30.13
N SER A 722 31.12 -5.30 -30.41
CA SER A 722 30.98 -6.69 -30.82
C SER A 722 30.54 -7.54 -29.62
N PHE A 723 29.68 -8.52 -29.84
CA PHE A 723 29.07 -9.32 -28.77
C PHE A 723 29.16 -10.82 -29.07
N ASP A 724 29.75 -11.56 -28.14
CA ASP A 724 29.83 -13.02 -28.10
C ASP A 724 29.54 -13.50 -26.67
N ALA A 725 28.55 -14.36 -26.50
CA ALA A 725 28.19 -14.87 -25.17
C ALA A 725 27.91 -16.36 -25.21
N THR A 726 28.57 -17.09 -24.31
CA THR A 726 28.19 -18.47 -23.99
C THR A 726 27.46 -18.49 -22.67
N VAL A 727 26.21 -18.94 -22.64
CA VAL A 727 25.42 -19.03 -21.41
C VAL A 727 25.11 -20.49 -21.12
N SER A 728 25.34 -20.93 -19.90
CA SER A 728 24.94 -22.26 -19.44
C SER A 728 23.94 -22.19 -18.29
N THR A 729 23.03 -23.15 -18.25
CA THR A 729 21.93 -23.22 -17.27
C THR A 729 21.54 -24.67 -16.97
N SER A 730 20.54 -24.85 -16.09
CA SER A 730 19.95 -26.16 -15.79
C SER A 730 19.44 -26.87 -17.07
N PRO A 731 19.54 -28.20 -17.17
CA PRO A 731 19.19 -28.95 -18.40
C PRO A 731 17.78 -28.73 -18.94
N ASP A 732 16.84 -28.43 -18.05
CA ASP A 732 15.42 -28.20 -18.31
C ASP A 732 15.07 -26.73 -18.63
N GLN A 733 16.05 -25.83 -18.62
CA GLN A 733 15.87 -24.41 -18.94
C GLN A 733 16.45 -24.04 -20.31
N ILE A 734 15.95 -22.93 -20.85
CA ILE A 734 16.50 -22.27 -22.04
C ILE A 734 17.11 -20.95 -21.58
N ALA A 735 18.40 -20.76 -21.86
CA ALA A 735 19.09 -19.50 -21.62
C ALA A 735 19.12 -18.66 -22.90
N LEU A 736 18.82 -17.37 -22.76
CA LEU A 736 18.72 -16.39 -23.83
C LEU A 736 19.66 -15.22 -23.53
N ALA A 737 20.51 -14.89 -24.48
CA ALA A 737 21.25 -13.64 -24.57
C ALA A 737 20.97 -13.00 -25.94
N PRO A 738 21.28 -11.71 -26.16
CA PRO A 738 21.13 -11.11 -27.48
C PRO A 738 21.96 -11.82 -28.54
N GLY A 739 21.45 -11.79 -29.76
CA GLY A 739 22.12 -12.40 -30.91
C GLY A 739 21.52 -13.71 -31.37
N TYR A 740 22.19 -14.31 -32.33
CA TYR A 740 21.73 -15.51 -33.02
C TYR A 740 22.38 -16.72 -32.37
N LEU A 741 21.60 -17.78 -32.16
CA LEU A 741 22.09 -19.02 -31.60
C LEU A 741 23.04 -19.68 -32.60
N ALA A 742 24.34 -19.64 -32.31
CA ALA A 742 25.38 -20.25 -33.12
C ALA A 742 25.54 -21.74 -32.78
N LYS A 743 25.42 -22.09 -31.50
CA LYS A 743 25.56 -23.47 -31.03
C LYS A 743 24.75 -23.72 -29.76
N GLU A 744 24.12 -24.88 -29.70
CA GLU A 744 23.51 -25.43 -28.48
C GLU A 744 24.09 -26.81 -28.20
N TRP A 745 24.44 -27.11 -26.95
CA TRP A 745 24.90 -28.44 -26.55
C TRP A 745 24.62 -28.73 -25.07
N GLN A 746 24.72 -30.00 -24.68
CA GLN A 746 24.69 -30.41 -23.28
C GLN A 746 26.04 -31.00 -22.89
N ALA A 747 26.55 -30.62 -21.73
CA ALA A 747 27.79 -31.13 -21.15
C ALA A 747 27.74 -31.00 -19.62
N ASN A 748 28.41 -31.88 -18.88
CA ASN A 748 28.54 -31.78 -17.41
C ASN A 748 27.20 -31.62 -16.65
N GLY A 749 26.12 -32.21 -17.18
CA GLY A 749 24.77 -32.06 -16.58
C GLY A 749 24.18 -30.64 -16.72
N ARG A 750 24.63 -29.86 -17.70
CA ARG A 750 24.19 -28.49 -17.99
C ARG A 750 23.89 -28.32 -19.48
N ARG A 751 23.05 -27.35 -19.81
CA ARG A 751 22.74 -26.97 -21.20
C ARG A 751 23.40 -25.64 -21.51
N TYR A 752 24.08 -25.57 -22.64
CA TYR A 752 24.90 -24.43 -23.09
C TYR A 752 24.35 -23.84 -24.38
N PHE A 753 24.40 -22.52 -24.47
CA PHE A 753 23.93 -21.73 -25.60
C PHE A 753 24.99 -20.69 -25.97
N HIS A 754 25.52 -20.74 -27.19
CA HIS A 754 26.45 -19.75 -27.71
C HIS A 754 25.72 -18.80 -28.65
N TYR A 755 25.72 -17.51 -28.31
CA TYR A 755 25.10 -16.43 -29.06
C TYR A 755 26.16 -15.47 -29.60
N THR A 756 26.00 -15.10 -30.87
CA THR A 756 26.87 -14.12 -31.53
C THR A 756 26.04 -13.09 -32.29
N MET A 757 26.52 -11.86 -32.35
CA MET A 757 25.98 -10.82 -33.23
C MET A 757 26.79 -10.73 -34.53
N ASP A 758 26.10 -10.49 -35.64
CA ASP A 758 26.74 -10.24 -36.95
C ASP A 758 27.03 -8.76 -37.20
N ARG A 759 26.59 -7.89 -36.30
CA ARG A 759 26.77 -6.43 -36.36
C ARG A 759 26.99 -5.87 -34.95
N PRO A 760 27.70 -4.74 -34.81
CA PRO A 760 27.84 -4.09 -33.51
C PRO A 760 26.50 -3.70 -32.89
N ILE A 761 26.37 -3.83 -31.57
CA ILE A 761 25.18 -3.47 -30.79
C ILE A 761 25.55 -2.55 -29.63
N LEU A 762 24.57 -1.90 -29.02
CA LEU A 762 24.82 -1.15 -27.78
C LEU A 762 25.25 -2.11 -26.67
N ASN A 763 26.13 -1.65 -25.77
CA ASN A 763 26.49 -2.37 -24.54
C ASN A 763 25.34 -2.31 -23.51
N PHE A 764 24.19 -2.81 -23.92
CA PHE A 764 22.92 -2.77 -23.22
C PHE A 764 22.17 -4.05 -23.54
N PHE A 765 22.23 -5.01 -22.63
CA PHE A 765 21.68 -6.34 -22.84
C PHE A 765 21.25 -7.01 -21.53
N ALA A 766 20.41 -8.03 -21.65
CA ALA A 766 20.02 -8.91 -20.56
C ALA A 766 20.25 -10.37 -20.94
N VAL A 767 20.64 -11.17 -19.96
CA VAL A 767 20.64 -12.64 -20.06
C VAL A 767 19.53 -13.19 -19.18
N GLN A 768 18.71 -14.07 -19.72
CA GLN A 768 17.54 -14.64 -19.06
C GLN A 768 17.57 -16.16 -19.17
N SER A 769 17.08 -16.87 -18.14
CA SER A 769 16.95 -18.32 -18.16
C SER A 769 15.66 -18.73 -17.47
N ALA A 770 14.85 -19.54 -18.14
CA ALA A 770 13.63 -20.10 -17.57
C ALA A 770 13.20 -21.37 -18.32
N ARG A 771 12.14 -22.01 -17.83
CA ARG A 771 11.44 -23.13 -18.47
C ARG A 771 10.46 -22.60 -19.52
N TYR A 772 10.98 -22.07 -20.62
CA TYR A 772 10.16 -21.45 -21.65
C TYR A 772 9.47 -22.47 -22.56
N GLU A 773 8.21 -22.20 -22.87
CA GLU A 773 7.57 -22.61 -24.13
C GLU A 773 7.82 -21.54 -25.19
N VAL A 774 7.78 -21.91 -26.47
CA VAL A 774 8.13 -20.99 -27.57
C VAL A 774 7.02 -20.96 -28.61
N LYS A 775 6.44 -19.77 -28.82
CA LYS A 775 5.57 -19.51 -29.97
C LYS A 775 6.41 -18.94 -31.11
N LYS A 776 6.36 -19.58 -32.27
CA LYS A 776 7.11 -19.19 -33.47
C LYS A 776 6.19 -18.74 -34.60
N ASP A 777 6.65 -17.77 -35.36
CA ASP A 777 6.02 -17.28 -36.58
C ASP A 777 7.08 -16.61 -37.47
N SER A 778 6.68 -16.03 -38.60
CA SER A 778 7.56 -15.23 -39.43
C SER A 778 6.85 -14.03 -40.05
N TRP A 779 7.64 -13.03 -40.44
CA TRP A 779 7.20 -11.88 -41.23
C TRP A 779 8.15 -11.69 -42.42
N ASN A 780 7.66 -11.87 -43.65
CA ASN A 780 8.47 -11.80 -44.87
C ASN A 780 9.77 -12.63 -44.80
N GLY A 781 9.70 -13.82 -44.20
CA GLY A 781 10.85 -14.70 -43.98
C GLY A 781 11.71 -14.37 -42.75
N LEU A 782 11.47 -13.26 -42.05
CA LEU A 782 12.11 -12.93 -40.77
C LEU A 782 11.47 -13.73 -39.63
N PRO A 783 12.23 -14.58 -38.89
CA PRO A 783 11.73 -15.30 -37.73
C PRO A 783 11.27 -14.39 -36.58
N LEU A 784 10.10 -14.70 -36.02
CA LEU A 784 9.54 -14.06 -34.83
C LEU A 784 9.29 -15.11 -33.76
N GLU A 785 9.72 -14.85 -32.53
CA GLU A 785 9.56 -15.78 -31.42
C GLU A 785 9.07 -15.09 -30.15
N ILE A 786 8.22 -15.80 -29.39
CA ILE A 786 7.82 -15.38 -28.04
C ILE A 786 8.16 -16.53 -27.10
N TYR A 787 9.06 -16.28 -26.15
CA TYR A 787 9.45 -17.19 -25.08
C TYR A 787 8.60 -16.85 -23.86
N TYR A 788 7.80 -17.80 -23.39
CA TYR A 788 6.79 -17.55 -22.35
C TYR A 788 6.69 -18.71 -21.37
N GLN A 789 6.14 -18.43 -20.19
CA GLN A 789 5.83 -19.40 -19.16
C GLN A 789 4.55 -20.17 -19.55
N LYS A 790 4.60 -21.49 -19.46
CA LYS A 790 3.41 -22.33 -19.70
C LYS A 790 2.23 -21.87 -18.85
N GLY A 791 1.06 -21.67 -19.47
CA GLY A 791 -0.13 -21.10 -18.82
C GLY A 791 -0.36 -19.61 -19.11
N HIS A 792 0.60 -18.92 -19.75
CA HIS A 792 0.51 -17.50 -20.11
C HIS A 792 0.18 -17.28 -21.60
N GLU A 793 -0.60 -18.17 -22.21
CA GLU A 793 -0.89 -18.14 -23.65
C GLU A 793 -1.83 -16.99 -24.07
N TYR A 794 -2.47 -16.30 -23.11
CA TYR A 794 -3.61 -15.39 -23.32
C TYR A 794 -3.40 -14.33 -24.41
N ASN A 795 -2.20 -13.72 -24.46
CA ASN A 795 -1.92 -12.55 -25.32
C ASN A 795 -0.83 -12.79 -26.37
N LEU A 796 -0.36 -14.04 -26.52
CA LEU A 796 0.71 -14.36 -27.47
C LEU A 796 0.32 -14.01 -28.92
N GLY A 797 -0.96 -14.12 -29.28
CA GLY A 797 -1.47 -13.70 -30.59
C GLY A 797 -1.33 -12.19 -30.80
N ARG A 798 -1.80 -11.39 -29.84
CA ARG A 798 -1.75 -9.91 -29.90
C ARG A 798 -0.32 -9.39 -29.96
N MET A 799 0.59 -9.96 -29.18
CA MET A 799 2.01 -9.62 -29.22
C MET A 799 2.64 -10.00 -30.57
N MET A 800 2.30 -11.18 -31.13
CA MET A 800 2.79 -11.58 -32.45
C MET A 800 2.29 -10.66 -33.56
N ASP A 801 1.01 -10.29 -33.52
CA ASP A 801 0.41 -9.34 -34.45
C ASP A 801 1.02 -7.95 -34.29
N GLY A 802 1.31 -7.52 -33.06
CA GLY A 802 2.04 -6.29 -32.74
C GLY A 802 3.41 -6.25 -33.40
N MET A 803 4.21 -7.31 -33.26
CA MET A 803 5.50 -7.42 -33.94
C MET A 803 5.36 -7.31 -35.46
N LYS A 804 4.43 -8.06 -36.06
CA LYS A 804 4.20 -8.05 -37.51
C LYS A 804 3.73 -6.68 -38.04
N ALA A 805 2.79 -6.05 -37.35
CA ALA A 805 2.26 -4.75 -37.74
C ALA A 805 3.34 -3.66 -37.62
N SER A 806 4.10 -3.68 -36.53
CA SER A 806 5.25 -2.79 -36.32
C SER A 806 6.33 -2.96 -37.37
N LEU A 807 6.78 -4.20 -37.64
CA LEU A 807 7.76 -4.46 -38.69
C LEU A 807 7.27 -3.97 -40.05
N SER A 808 5.99 -4.20 -40.37
CA SER A 808 5.39 -3.73 -41.63
C SER A 808 5.40 -2.21 -41.75
N TYR A 809 4.94 -1.52 -40.71
CA TYR A 809 4.80 -0.07 -40.73
C TYR A 809 6.17 0.62 -40.63
N TYR A 810 7.05 0.21 -39.71
CA TYR A 810 8.36 0.83 -39.49
C TYR A 810 9.30 0.57 -40.67
N THR A 811 9.28 -0.64 -41.24
CA THR A 811 10.09 -0.93 -42.43
C THR A 811 9.69 -0.08 -43.62
N LYS A 812 8.38 0.10 -43.83
CA LYS A 812 7.86 0.93 -44.92
C LYS A 812 8.21 2.41 -44.73
N ASN A 813 8.01 2.95 -43.52
CA ASN A 813 8.03 4.39 -43.28
C ASN A 813 9.40 4.93 -42.85
N PHE A 814 10.20 4.16 -42.10
CA PHE A 814 11.42 4.66 -41.46
C PHE A 814 12.71 4.06 -42.03
N GLY A 815 12.70 2.80 -42.46
CA GLY A 815 13.85 2.14 -43.07
C GLY A 815 13.92 0.65 -42.76
N PRO A 816 14.82 -0.12 -43.39
CA PRO A 816 14.90 -1.57 -43.21
C PRO A 816 15.18 -1.98 -41.76
N TYR A 817 14.59 -3.10 -41.33
CA TYR A 817 14.94 -3.73 -40.06
C TYR A 817 16.37 -4.31 -40.12
N GLN A 818 17.16 -4.07 -39.07
CA GLN A 818 18.61 -4.30 -39.09
C GLN A 818 19.07 -5.70 -38.65
N HIS A 819 18.21 -6.48 -37.98
CA HIS A 819 18.55 -7.79 -37.44
C HIS A 819 17.82 -8.92 -38.18
N LYS A 820 18.24 -10.16 -37.95
CA LYS A 820 17.67 -11.36 -38.61
C LYS A 820 16.57 -12.07 -37.81
N GLN A 821 16.15 -11.53 -36.67
CA GLN A 821 15.06 -12.07 -35.86
C GLN A 821 14.49 -11.00 -34.92
N VAL A 822 13.28 -11.21 -34.42
CA VAL A 822 12.72 -10.47 -33.27
C VAL A 822 12.23 -11.47 -32.23
N ARG A 823 12.60 -11.27 -30.97
CA ARG A 823 12.15 -12.13 -29.87
C ARG A 823 11.51 -11.31 -28.77
N ILE A 824 10.40 -11.79 -28.23
CA ILE A 824 9.87 -11.36 -26.94
C ILE A 824 10.21 -12.43 -25.90
N VAL A 825 10.65 -12.03 -24.72
CA VAL A 825 11.06 -12.95 -23.65
C VAL A 825 10.36 -12.60 -22.35
N GLU A 826 9.55 -13.50 -21.82
CA GLU A 826 8.90 -13.28 -20.55
C GLU A 826 9.87 -13.30 -19.38
N PHE A 827 9.69 -12.40 -18.40
CA PHE A 827 10.42 -12.45 -17.13
C PHE A 827 9.51 -12.25 -15.89
N PRO A 828 9.95 -12.73 -14.70
CA PRO A 828 9.15 -12.71 -13.47
C PRO A 828 8.74 -11.30 -13.01
N ARG A 829 7.59 -11.14 -12.33
CA ARG A 829 7.08 -9.81 -11.89
C ARG A 829 7.83 -9.13 -10.75
N TYR A 830 9.05 -9.59 -10.44
CA TYR A 830 9.92 -8.86 -9.51
C TYR A 830 10.20 -7.43 -9.99
N ALA A 831 10.04 -7.18 -11.29
CA ALA A 831 9.88 -5.85 -11.85
C ALA A 831 8.75 -5.85 -12.89
N SER A 832 8.11 -4.69 -13.10
CA SER A 832 6.98 -4.53 -14.01
C SER A 832 7.32 -3.53 -15.11
N PHE A 833 8.10 -3.97 -16.11
CA PHE A 833 8.43 -3.20 -17.32
C PHE A 833 8.55 -4.10 -18.56
N ALA A 834 8.57 -3.50 -19.74
CA ALA A 834 9.08 -4.08 -20.96
C ALA A 834 10.31 -3.26 -21.39
N GLN A 835 11.30 -3.89 -22.03
CA GLN A 835 12.53 -3.21 -22.43
C GLN A 835 13.04 -3.77 -23.75
N SER A 836 13.26 -2.89 -24.71
CA SER A 836 13.85 -3.26 -26.01
C SER A 836 15.38 -3.34 -25.93
N PHE A 837 15.93 -4.56 -25.96
CA PHE A 837 17.35 -4.81 -26.26
C PHE A 837 17.52 -5.16 -27.75
N PRO A 838 18.75 -5.14 -28.29
CA PRO A 838 18.99 -5.51 -29.68
C PRO A 838 18.42 -6.90 -29.99
N ASN A 839 17.47 -6.98 -30.95
CA ASN A 839 16.72 -8.18 -31.36
C ASN A 839 15.92 -8.97 -30.29
N THR A 840 15.96 -8.56 -29.02
CA THR A 840 15.38 -9.32 -27.89
C THR A 840 14.69 -8.38 -26.93
N ILE A 841 13.41 -8.61 -26.67
CA ILE A 841 12.54 -7.69 -25.94
C ILE A 841 11.95 -8.40 -24.70
N PRO A 842 12.60 -8.29 -23.54
CA PRO A 842 12.02 -8.76 -22.30
C PRO A 842 10.70 -8.06 -21.94
N PHE A 843 9.72 -8.85 -21.52
CA PHE A 843 8.40 -8.42 -21.04
C PHE A 843 8.11 -9.04 -19.69
N SER A 844 7.73 -8.23 -18.70
CA SER A 844 7.29 -8.73 -17.41
C SER A 844 5.98 -9.52 -17.51
N GLU A 845 5.86 -10.62 -16.76
CA GLU A 845 4.64 -11.41 -16.63
C GLU A 845 3.43 -10.53 -16.21
N SER A 846 3.66 -9.45 -15.42
CA SER A 846 2.60 -8.59 -14.90
C SER A 846 2.17 -7.45 -15.84
N ILE A 847 2.74 -7.34 -17.03
CA ILE A 847 2.32 -6.33 -18.03
C ILE A 847 1.40 -6.97 -19.06
N GLY A 848 1.96 -7.58 -20.10
CA GLY A 848 1.21 -7.90 -21.32
C GLY A 848 0.60 -9.29 -21.33
N PHE A 849 1.21 -10.25 -20.61
CA PHE A 849 0.84 -11.66 -20.70
C PHE A 849 -0.54 -11.94 -20.09
N ILE A 850 -0.90 -11.26 -19.00
CA ILE A 850 -2.17 -11.44 -18.29
C ILE A 850 -3.24 -10.39 -18.66
N ALA A 851 -3.07 -9.62 -19.72
CA ALA A 851 -4.07 -8.64 -20.16
C ALA A 851 -5.39 -9.32 -20.56
N LYS A 852 -6.53 -8.74 -20.19
CA LYS A 852 -7.85 -9.20 -20.63
C LYS A 852 -8.49 -8.13 -21.51
N VAL A 853 -8.07 -8.11 -22.77
CA VAL A 853 -8.59 -7.21 -23.81
C VAL A 853 -9.89 -7.79 -24.39
N ASP A 854 -11.01 -7.10 -24.24
CA ASP A 854 -12.26 -7.41 -24.95
C ASP A 854 -12.37 -6.60 -26.24
N ASP A 855 -12.23 -7.27 -27.40
CA ASP A 855 -12.31 -6.59 -28.71
C ASP A 855 -13.69 -5.98 -28.99
N LYS A 856 -14.74 -6.43 -28.29
CA LYS A 856 -16.10 -5.89 -28.42
C LYS A 856 -16.34 -4.67 -27.55
N ASP A 857 -15.51 -4.43 -26.54
CA ASP A 857 -15.60 -3.22 -25.73
C ASP A 857 -14.81 -2.09 -26.41
N PRO A 858 -15.48 -1.04 -26.94
CA PRO A 858 -14.79 0.11 -27.51
C PRO A 858 -13.94 0.87 -26.49
N LYS A 859 -14.13 0.60 -25.19
CA LYS A 859 -13.35 1.17 -24.09
C LYS A 859 -12.03 0.46 -23.84
N ASP A 860 -11.88 -0.79 -24.29
CA ASP A 860 -10.67 -1.56 -24.06
C ASP A 860 -9.58 -1.17 -25.08
N ILE A 861 -8.44 -0.77 -24.52
CA ILE A 861 -7.19 -0.52 -25.25
C ILE A 861 -6.38 -1.81 -25.28
N ASP A 862 -5.98 -2.25 -26.47
CA ASP A 862 -5.07 -3.38 -26.63
C ASP A 862 -3.63 -2.96 -26.27
N TYR A 863 -3.36 -2.86 -24.98
CA TYR A 863 -2.06 -2.44 -24.49
C TYR A 863 -0.96 -3.49 -24.70
N PRO A 864 -1.18 -4.82 -24.71
CA PRO A 864 -0.15 -5.78 -25.15
C PRO A 864 0.34 -5.50 -26.56
N PHE A 865 -0.57 -5.24 -27.50
CA PHE A 865 -0.22 -4.86 -28.87
C PHE A 865 0.53 -3.52 -28.90
N TYR A 866 0.02 -2.50 -28.20
CA TYR A 866 0.64 -1.17 -28.17
C TYR A 866 2.05 -1.18 -27.54
N VAL A 867 2.23 -1.83 -26.38
CA VAL A 867 3.55 -1.92 -25.73
C VAL A 867 4.50 -2.70 -26.63
N THR A 868 4.06 -3.79 -27.26
CA THR A 868 4.87 -4.51 -28.26
C THR A 868 5.29 -3.58 -29.39
N ALA A 869 4.36 -2.77 -29.91
CA ALA A 869 4.66 -1.84 -30.98
C ALA A 869 5.66 -0.75 -30.57
N HIS A 870 5.58 -0.26 -29.32
CA HIS A 870 6.55 0.67 -28.75
C HIS A 870 7.93 0.03 -28.63
N GLU A 871 8.02 -1.17 -28.05
CA GLU A 871 9.32 -1.84 -27.89
C GLU A 871 9.97 -2.23 -29.22
N VAL A 872 9.19 -2.61 -30.24
CA VAL A 872 9.73 -2.87 -31.58
C VAL A 872 10.19 -1.58 -32.25
N ALA A 873 9.56 -0.43 -31.97
CA ALA A 873 9.97 0.86 -32.53
C ALA A 873 11.36 1.27 -32.08
N HIS A 874 11.76 0.90 -30.86
CA HIS A 874 13.12 1.15 -30.35
C HIS A 874 14.23 0.51 -31.20
N GLN A 875 13.91 -0.50 -32.02
CA GLN A 875 14.87 -1.10 -32.94
C GLN A 875 15.33 -0.12 -34.04
N TRP A 876 14.57 0.96 -34.29
CA TRP A 876 14.99 2.13 -35.07
C TRP A 876 15.42 3.27 -34.14
N TRP A 877 14.60 3.58 -33.13
CA TRP A 877 14.81 4.67 -32.20
C TRP A 877 15.60 4.24 -30.96
N ALA A 878 16.87 4.64 -30.87
CA ALA A 878 17.95 4.16 -29.98
C ALA A 878 18.86 3.10 -30.62
N HIS A 879 18.34 2.04 -31.23
CA HIS A 879 19.20 0.95 -31.75
C HIS A 879 19.70 1.14 -33.18
N GLN A 880 19.16 2.08 -33.97
CA GLN A 880 19.80 2.56 -35.21
C GLN A 880 20.33 3.97 -35.01
N VAL A 881 19.48 4.87 -34.50
CA VAL A 881 19.86 6.25 -34.17
C VAL A 881 19.80 6.45 -32.66
N ILE A 882 20.93 6.76 -32.04
CA ILE A 882 21.01 7.04 -30.61
C ILE A 882 21.38 8.50 -30.34
N ALA A 883 20.71 9.11 -29.38
CA ALA A 883 21.01 10.46 -28.96
C ALA A 883 22.22 10.52 -28.02
N GLY A 884 22.98 11.62 -28.10
CA GLY A 884 23.95 11.99 -27.06
C GLY A 884 23.25 12.19 -25.70
N ASN A 885 24.00 12.09 -24.60
CA ASN A 885 23.49 12.18 -23.23
C ASN A 885 23.17 13.62 -22.79
N THR A 886 22.33 14.33 -23.57
CA THR A 886 21.98 15.75 -23.36
C THR A 886 20.46 15.96 -23.28
N ARG A 887 20.03 17.19 -22.98
CA ARG A 887 18.62 17.60 -23.04
C ARG A 887 18.02 17.27 -24.41
N GLY A 888 16.83 16.66 -24.40
CA GLY A 888 16.11 16.23 -25.59
C GLY A 888 16.48 14.82 -26.07
N ALA A 889 17.46 14.15 -25.46
CA ALA A 889 17.90 12.81 -25.87
C ALA A 889 16.75 11.79 -25.96
N THR A 890 15.93 11.72 -24.90
CA THR A 890 14.80 10.78 -24.84
C THR A 890 13.60 11.16 -25.70
N VAL A 891 13.63 12.32 -26.35
CA VAL A 891 12.67 12.59 -27.43
C VAL A 891 12.95 11.67 -28.62
N LEU A 892 14.23 11.48 -28.97
CA LEU A 892 14.60 10.65 -30.11
C LEU A 892 14.36 9.17 -29.85
N SER A 893 14.44 8.70 -28.60
CA SER A 893 14.16 7.31 -28.25
C SER A 893 12.69 7.07 -27.88
N GLU A 894 12.16 7.81 -26.90
CA GLU A 894 10.84 7.51 -26.31
C GLU A 894 9.70 8.19 -27.05
N THR A 895 9.81 9.49 -27.34
CA THR A 895 8.73 10.20 -28.05
C THR A 895 8.52 9.63 -29.45
N LEU A 896 9.60 9.31 -30.17
CA LEU A 896 9.50 8.74 -31.51
C LEU A 896 8.99 7.30 -31.49
N SER A 897 9.38 6.49 -30.50
CA SER A 897 8.81 5.14 -30.31
C SER A 897 7.33 5.20 -29.96
N GLN A 898 6.93 6.15 -29.11
CA GLN A 898 5.52 6.42 -28.80
C GLN A 898 4.74 6.79 -30.06
N TYR A 899 5.19 7.80 -30.80
CA TYR A 899 4.57 8.22 -32.05
C TYR A 899 4.40 7.05 -33.02
N SER A 900 5.45 6.25 -33.18
CA SER A 900 5.47 5.07 -34.05
C SER A 900 4.41 4.05 -33.62
N ALA A 901 4.34 3.73 -32.33
CA ALA A 901 3.32 2.83 -31.77
C ALA A 901 1.91 3.38 -31.95
N LEU A 902 1.71 4.70 -31.79
CA LEU A 902 0.42 5.34 -32.02
C LEU A 902 -0.05 5.21 -33.47
N MET A 903 0.85 5.31 -34.46
CA MET A 903 0.47 5.17 -35.87
C MET A 903 0.08 3.73 -36.20
N VAL A 904 0.80 2.74 -35.65
CA VAL A 904 0.43 1.32 -35.77
C VAL A 904 -0.94 1.07 -35.11
N MET A 905 -1.18 1.65 -33.93
CA MET A 905 -2.48 1.58 -33.26
C MET A 905 -3.59 2.26 -34.06
N LYS A 906 -3.34 3.43 -34.64
CA LYS A 906 -4.28 4.17 -35.50
C LYS A 906 -4.66 3.35 -36.72
N GLN A 907 -3.69 2.71 -37.39
CA GLN A 907 -3.94 1.87 -38.56
C GLN A 907 -4.78 0.62 -38.21
N ARG A 908 -4.53 0.01 -37.03
CA ARG A 908 -5.22 -1.21 -36.61
C ARG A 908 -6.63 -0.96 -36.05
N TYR A 909 -6.79 0.09 -35.24
CA TYR A 909 -7.98 0.30 -34.42
C TYR A 909 -8.77 1.58 -34.76
N GLY A 910 -8.23 2.44 -35.61
CA GLY A 910 -8.87 3.68 -36.03
C GLY A 910 -8.85 4.80 -34.98
N GLU A 911 -9.26 6.00 -35.40
CA GLU A 911 -9.14 7.24 -34.61
C GLU A 911 -9.98 7.23 -33.32
N GLY A 912 -11.10 6.51 -33.29
CA GLY A 912 -11.96 6.44 -32.11
C GLY A 912 -11.24 5.88 -30.88
N LYS A 913 -10.53 4.75 -31.02
CA LYS A 913 -9.71 4.19 -29.95
C LYS A 913 -8.51 5.08 -29.63
N MET A 914 -7.95 5.76 -30.63
CA MET A 914 -6.85 6.71 -30.41
C MET A 914 -7.25 7.89 -29.52
N ARG A 915 -8.43 8.49 -29.73
CA ARG A 915 -8.91 9.59 -28.87
C ARG A 915 -9.00 9.19 -27.40
N ARG A 916 -9.46 7.96 -27.13
CA ARG A 916 -9.50 7.40 -25.78
C ARG A 916 -8.10 7.20 -25.20
N PHE A 917 -7.19 6.59 -25.96
CA PHE A 917 -5.79 6.44 -25.55
C PHE A 917 -5.15 7.80 -25.22
N LEU A 918 -5.29 8.78 -26.11
CA LEU A 918 -4.76 10.13 -25.93
C LEU A 918 -5.38 10.85 -24.73
N SER A 919 -6.62 10.54 -24.34
CA SER A 919 -7.21 11.08 -23.10
C SER A 919 -6.48 10.59 -21.84
N TYR A 920 -6.03 9.33 -21.81
CA TYR A 920 -5.19 8.81 -20.72
C TYR A 920 -3.79 9.46 -20.76
N GLU A 921 -3.23 9.69 -21.95
CA GLU A 921 -1.96 10.41 -22.08
C GLU A 921 -2.08 11.85 -21.57
N LEU A 922 -3.18 12.55 -21.90
CA LEU A 922 -3.45 13.90 -21.40
C LEU A 922 -3.61 13.95 -19.88
N ASP A 923 -4.40 13.04 -19.30
CA ASP A 923 -4.56 12.92 -17.85
C ASP A 923 -3.19 12.74 -17.17
N ARG A 924 -2.37 11.80 -17.64
CA ARG A 924 -1.03 11.52 -17.10
C ARG A 924 -0.05 12.67 -17.33
N TYR A 925 -0.15 13.40 -18.44
CA TYR A 925 0.64 14.61 -18.68
C TYR A 925 0.29 15.71 -17.67
N LEU A 926 -0.99 16.01 -17.49
CA LEU A 926 -1.46 17.04 -16.57
C LEU A 926 -1.13 16.70 -15.11
N MET A 927 -1.27 15.42 -14.72
CA MET A 927 -0.85 14.94 -13.41
C MET A 927 0.68 15.08 -13.21
N GLY A 928 1.48 14.71 -14.20
CA GLY A 928 2.94 14.88 -14.14
C GLY A 928 3.35 16.34 -14.00
N ARG A 929 2.71 17.24 -14.75
CA ARG A 929 2.90 18.70 -14.63
C ARG A 929 2.50 19.22 -13.25
N ALA A 930 1.43 18.69 -12.66
CA ALA A 930 0.97 19.06 -11.31
C ALA A 930 1.95 18.63 -10.19
N LEU A 931 2.86 17.70 -10.49
CA LEU A 931 3.88 17.17 -9.58
C LEU A 931 5.31 17.66 -9.91
N GLU A 932 5.48 18.42 -11.00
CA GLU A 932 6.78 18.94 -11.44
C GLU A 932 7.41 19.85 -10.37
N ASN A 933 8.56 19.42 -9.82
CA ASN A 933 9.23 20.08 -8.71
C ASN A 933 10.37 21.03 -9.11
N ARG A 934 10.65 21.24 -10.39
CA ARG A 934 11.61 22.25 -10.86
C ARG A 934 10.96 23.16 -11.87
N LYS A 935 11.06 22.80 -13.14
CA LYS A 935 10.52 23.56 -14.26
C LYS A 935 10.19 22.58 -15.36
N GLU A 936 9.02 22.75 -15.97
CA GLU A 936 8.72 22.05 -17.21
C GLU A 936 9.48 22.73 -18.36
N LEU A 937 10.33 21.97 -19.06
CA LEU A 937 10.99 22.44 -20.28
C LEU A 937 10.19 22.08 -21.53
N PRO A 938 10.41 22.76 -22.67
CA PRO A 938 9.86 22.35 -23.96
C PRO A 938 10.23 20.89 -24.28
N LEU A 939 9.40 20.20 -25.07
CA LEU A 939 9.61 18.79 -25.43
C LEU A 939 11.03 18.54 -25.96
N ALA A 940 11.51 19.39 -26.88
CA ALA A 940 12.86 19.30 -27.46
C ALA A 940 14.02 19.49 -26.46
N GLN A 941 13.74 19.98 -25.24
CA GLN A 941 14.72 20.16 -24.17
C GLN A 941 14.44 19.25 -22.96
N ASN A 942 13.64 18.19 -23.15
CA ASN A 942 13.27 17.27 -22.08
C ASN A 942 14.50 16.76 -21.29
N GLU A 943 14.39 16.72 -19.97
CA GLU A 943 15.43 16.27 -19.04
C GLU A 943 15.15 14.87 -18.52
N ASP A 944 14.71 13.96 -19.40
CA ASP A 944 14.34 12.59 -19.05
C ASP A 944 13.07 12.46 -18.18
N GLN A 945 12.14 13.41 -18.30
CA GLN A 945 10.89 13.38 -17.56
C GLN A 945 9.84 12.55 -18.30
N GLY A 946 9.39 11.44 -17.71
CA GLY A 946 8.42 10.52 -18.34
C GLY A 946 7.10 11.16 -18.75
N TYR A 947 6.57 12.11 -17.95
CA TYR A 947 5.35 12.83 -18.32
C TYR A 947 5.54 13.77 -19.53
N ILE A 948 6.78 14.09 -19.89
CA ILE A 948 7.10 14.89 -21.08
C ILE A 948 7.37 13.97 -22.28
N HIS A 949 8.38 13.10 -22.24
CA HIS A 949 8.76 12.33 -23.43
C HIS A 949 7.75 11.23 -23.80
N TYR A 950 7.06 10.62 -22.83
CA TYR A 950 5.98 9.70 -23.16
C TYR A 950 4.66 10.44 -23.42
N ARG A 951 4.19 11.22 -22.44
CA ARG A 951 2.80 11.75 -22.44
C ARG A 951 2.63 13.00 -23.29
N LYS A 952 3.42 14.05 -23.04
CA LYS A 952 3.39 15.25 -23.89
C LYS A 952 3.86 14.91 -25.31
N GLY A 953 4.87 14.05 -25.43
CA GLY A 953 5.42 13.59 -26.71
C GLY A 953 4.37 12.91 -27.59
N SER A 954 3.60 11.97 -27.02
CA SER A 954 2.52 11.28 -27.72
C SER A 954 1.45 12.26 -28.24
N LEU A 955 0.98 13.18 -27.39
CA LEU A 955 -0.01 14.21 -27.74
C LEU A 955 0.48 15.17 -28.83
N VAL A 956 1.71 15.69 -28.69
CA VAL A 956 2.28 16.69 -29.62
C VAL A 956 2.56 16.07 -30.98
N MET A 957 3.14 14.86 -31.03
CA MET A 957 3.43 14.20 -32.30
C MET A 957 2.16 13.75 -33.01
N TYR A 958 1.15 13.30 -32.27
CA TYR A 958 -0.16 12.95 -32.85
C TYR A 958 -0.87 14.20 -33.40
N ALA A 959 -0.81 15.33 -32.69
CA ALA A 959 -1.34 16.59 -33.21
C ALA A 959 -0.54 17.09 -34.43
N LEU A 960 0.79 16.92 -34.43
CA LEU A 960 1.63 17.32 -35.55
C LEU A 960 1.27 16.55 -36.83
N GLN A 961 1.09 15.22 -36.74
CA GLN A 961 0.67 14.45 -37.92
C GLN A 961 -0.74 14.83 -38.40
N ASP A 962 -1.67 15.19 -37.50
CA ASP A 962 -2.99 15.72 -37.90
C ASP A 962 -2.87 17.06 -38.64
N MET A 963 -1.91 17.92 -38.24
CA MET A 963 -1.75 19.25 -38.81
C MET A 963 -1.06 19.25 -40.19
N ILE A 964 0.00 18.46 -40.36
CA ILE A 964 0.82 18.51 -41.59
C ILE A 964 0.76 17.24 -42.44
N GLY A 965 0.11 16.20 -41.95
CA GLY A 965 -0.02 14.88 -42.59
C GLY A 965 1.01 13.87 -42.09
N GLU A 966 0.55 12.64 -41.87
CA GLU A 966 1.36 11.48 -41.45
C GLU A 966 2.54 11.23 -42.38
N ASP A 967 2.33 11.26 -43.70
CA ASP A 967 3.38 11.02 -44.69
C ASP A 967 4.53 12.02 -44.59
N LYS A 968 4.24 13.30 -44.27
CA LYS A 968 5.28 14.33 -44.14
C LYS A 968 6.10 14.14 -42.86
N VAL A 969 5.44 13.81 -41.76
CA VAL A 969 6.12 13.49 -40.49
C VAL A 969 7.01 12.25 -40.69
N ASN A 970 6.46 11.17 -41.25
CA ASN A 970 7.19 9.94 -41.54
C ASN A 970 8.39 10.18 -42.47
N SER A 971 8.22 10.98 -43.53
CA SER A 971 9.31 11.32 -44.45
C SER A 971 10.46 12.04 -43.74
N ALA A 972 10.15 13.01 -42.88
CA ALA A 972 11.17 13.70 -42.08
C ALA A 972 11.89 12.75 -41.12
N LEU A 973 11.16 11.84 -40.47
CA LEU A 973 11.75 10.82 -39.59
C LEU A 973 12.63 9.83 -40.37
N GLN A 974 12.24 9.46 -41.60
CA GLN A 974 13.04 8.63 -42.49
C GLN A 974 14.36 9.32 -42.88
N GLU A 975 14.33 10.63 -43.15
CA GLU A 975 15.54 11.40 -43.46
C GLU A 975 16.51 11.44 -42.28
N VAL A 976 16.00 11.47 -41.04
CA VAL A 976 16.85 11.40 -39.83
C VAL A 976 17.61 10.08 -39.78
N ILE A 977 16.95 8.93 -39.98
CA ILE A 977 17.61 7.61 -40.00
C ILE A 977 18.56 7.45 -41.19
N LYS A 978 18.24 8.05 -42.35
CA LYS A 978 19.15 8.00 -43.50
C LYS A 978 20.43 8.82 -43.28
N LYS A 979 20.34 9.89 -42.49
CA LYS A 979 21.44 10.84 -42.28
C LYS A 979 22.42 10.39 -41.20
N TYR A 980 21.92 9.74 -40.13
CA TYR A 980 22.69 9.32 -38.97
C TYR A 980 22.68 7.80 -38.87
#